data_AF-A0A8T2YLR4-F1
#
_entry.id   AF-A0A8T2YLR4-F1
#
_cell.length_a   1.000
_cell.length_b   1.000
_cell.length_c   1.000
_cell.angle_alpha   90.00
_cell.angle_beta   90.00
_cell.angle_gamma   90.00
#
_symmetry.space_group_name_H-M   'P 1'
#
loop_
_entity.id
_entity.type
_entity.pdbx_description
1 polymer ?
#
loop_
_entity_poly.entity_id
_entity_poly.type
_entity_poly.pdbx_seq_one_letter_code
_entity_poly.pdbx_strand_id
1 'polypeptide(L)'
;MQHNIFTTMRSLKLSEGCKATQVYAFNPTGGEAGGGGYGGKVGGKFLQHLQDLRANSIRTKSSRNSHPPTNHNQTTRTDVSVESLLPAGLPTVDLIEPKIEPCLKSVDFVESLADVYTKVENSSQLEKSDRFLEQCAVFKGLSDPKLFRNSLRSARQHAVDVHSKVVLASWLKCERREDELIGLSAMDCCGRNLECPRACLMSGYDPDSVKDPCVCLRGQPEEDVLMGDEDYLTFDADEGGGGDDDCDMSFCIGDDEIRCVRYNVASLSRPFRAMLYGEFKESRREKINFTQNGISAEGMRGAMVFSQTKRLGTFDPKIVLELLSLANRFCCDELKSACDAHLASLVCDIESAVILIEYGLEEGANLLVAACLQVFLRELPFSMNNPYVMRLLCGSEGRERLASVGHASFLLYYFLSQIAMEEEMKSNNTVMLLERLGECATEDWQKQLAYHLLGVVMLERKEYKDAQNWFEEAVEAGHVYSSVGVARAKYHRGHKYSAYKMMNSLISDHSPVGWMYQERSLFCTGKEKLMDLNTATELDPTLPFPYMCRAVLLVQENKLESAISELNKIIGFKVSPDCLELRAWISMALEDFEGALRDVRALLTLDPNHMMFYGKKHGDQLVELLRPLVQQCSQADCWMQLYDRWSSVDDIGSLAVVHQMLANGPWKSLLRFRQSLLLLR
;
A
#
# COMPACT_ATOMS: atom_id res chain seq x y z
N MET A 1 14.13 -29.69 49.39
CA MET A 1 12.73 -30.05 49.75
C MET A 1 11.81 -29.15 48.94
N GLN A 2 11.61 -29.41 47.65
CA GLN A 2 10.54 -30.25 47.08
C GLN A 2 9.11 -29.82 47.49
N HIS A 3 8.39 -29.33 46.48
CA HIS A 3 6.95 -29.45 46.19
C HIS A 3 5.89 -28.97 47.19
N ASN A 4 4.98 -28.11 46.69
CA ASN A 4 3.51 -28.19 46.80
C ASN A 4 2.81 -26.87 47.15
N ILE A 5 2.56 -25.97 46.18
CA ILE A 5 1.38 -25.07 46.21
C ILE A 5 0.86 -24.82 44.78
N PHE A 6 0.59 -25.88 44.01
CA PHE A 6 -0.22 -25.83 42.79
C PHE A 6 -1.36 -26.84 42.92
N THR A 7 -2.29 -26.60 43.84
CA THR A 7 -3.58 -27.32 43.89
C THR A 7 -4.54 -26.63 44.87
N THR A 8 -5.19 -25.55 44.46
CA THR A 8 -6.54 -25.17 44.96
C THR A 8 -7.06 -23.98 44.17
N MET A 9 -8.36 -24.01 43.84
CA MET A 9 -9.17 -22.96 43.18
C MET A 9 -9.70 -23.28 41.77
N ARG A 10 -9.95 -24.55 41.47
CA ARG A 10 -11.12 -24.96 40.67
C ARG A 10 -12.24 -25.39 41.61
N SER A 11 -13.09 -24.45 42.05
CA SER A 11 -14.49 -24.69 42.45
C SER A 11 -15.08 -23.47 43.18
N LEU A 12 -15.64 -22.48 42.48
CA LEU A 12 -16.68 -21.66 43.11
C LEU A 12 -17.79 -21.43 42.09
N LYS A 13 -18.95 -22.01 42.41
CA LYS A 13 -20.22 -21.88 41.68
C LYS A 13 -20.80 -20.49 41.94
N LEU A 14 -21.42 -19.91 40.91
CA LEU A 14 -22.28 -18.74 40.99
C LEU A 14 -23.53 -19.00 41.85
N SER A 15 -23.90 -18.02 42.67
CA SER A 15 -25.30 -17.62 42.92
C SER A 15 -25.40 -16.21 43.53
N GLU A 16 -26.05 -15.31 42.77
CA GLU A 16 -27.00 -14.24 43.14
C GLU A 16 -26.70 -13.09 44.13
N GLY A 17 -27.00 -11.86 43.66
CA GLY A 17 -27.38 -10.67 44.45
C GLY A 17 -26.63 -9.37 44.07
N CYS A 18 -26.99 -8.67 42.97
CA CYS A 18 -27.78 -7.39 42.93
C CYS A 18 -27.20 -6.22 43.76
N LYS A 19 -26.98 -4.97 43.28
CA LYS A 19 -27.72 -4.11 42.33
C LYS A 19 -26.98 -2.77 42.06
N ALA A 20 -27.27 -2.18 40.89
CA ALA A 20 -27.30 -0.75 40.50
C ALA A 20 -25.98 0.06 40.55
N THR A 21 -25.61 0.85 39.54
CA THR A 21 -26.39 1.94 38.90
C THR A 21 -26.20 2.02 37.37
N GLN A 22 -27.31 2.02 36.64
CA GLN A 22 -27.46 2.55 35.28
C GLN A 22 -28.20 3.89 35.35
N VAL A 23 -27.82 4.84 34.48
CA VAL A 23 -28.62 6.00 34.06
C VAL A 23 -28.56 5.96 32.51
N TYR A 24 -29.57 5.40 31.81
CA TYR A 24 -30.77 6.02 31.21
C TYR A 24 -30.45 7.24 30.30
N ALA A 25 -31.02 7.45 29.11
CA ALA A 25 -32.01 6.72 28.32
C ALA A 25 -32.10 7.36 26.91
N PHE A 26 -32.45 6.56 25.90
CA PHE A 26 -33.28 7.01 24.79
C PHE A 26 -34.75 7.09 25.29
N ASN A 27 -35.54 8.04 24.78
CA ASN A 27 -37.00 8.01 24.92
C ASN A 27 -37.69 8.12 23.55
N PRO A 28 -38.60 7.20 23.21
CA PRO A 28 -39.57 7.32 22.13
C PRO A 28 -41.00 7.57 22.66
N THR A 29 -41.82 8.24 21.87
CA THR A 29 -43.30 8.29 21.94
C THR A 29 -43.78 8.57 20.52
N GLY A 30 -44.70 7.86 19.85
CA GLY A 30 -45.81 7.04 20.31
C GLY A 30 -47.12 7.68 19.80
N GLY A 31 -47.71 7.11 18.75
CA GLY A 31 -49.01 7.53 18.18
C GLY A 31 -49.59 6.46 17.25
N GLU A 32 -50.61 5.75 17.75
CA GLU A 32 -51.49 4.77 17.10
C GLU A 32 -52.40 5.46 16.04
N ALA A 33 -53.15 4.86 15.11
CA ALA A 33 -53.72 3.52 14.93
C ALA A 33 -54.27 3.34 13.48
N GLY A 34 -54.48 2.07 13.08
CA GLY A 34 -55.36 1.61 12.00
C GLY A 34 -54.62 1.04 10.79
N GLY A 35 -54.76 -0.21 10.33
CA GLY A 35 -55.69 -1.29 10.61
C GLY A 35 -56.00 -1.99 9.28
N GLY A 36 -55.54 -3.22 9.06
CA GLY A 36 -55.89 -4.03 7.89
C GLY A 36 -54.86 -5.14 7.59
N GLY A 37 -55.18 -6.38 7.94
CA GLY A 37 -54.25 -7.51 7.92
C GLY A 37 -54.11 -8.23 6.58
N TYR A 38 -53.15 -9.16 6.51
CA TYR A 38 -53.30 -10.56 6.07
C TYR A 38 -52.00 -11.32 6.40
N GLY A 39 -52.12 -12.62 6.70
CA GLY A 39 -51.18 -13.39 7.50
C GLY A 39 -49.93 -13.95 6.79
N GLY A 40 -49.05 -14.57 7.60
CA GLY A 40 -47.97 -15.44 7.14
C GLY A 40 -46.72 -15.43 8.03
N LYS A 41 -46.64 -16.35 8.99
CA LYS A 41 -45.37 -16.76 9.64
C LYS A 41 -44.41 -17.28 8.57
N VAL A 42 -43.13 -16.87 8.58
CA VAL A 42 -41.94 -17.76 8.57
C VAL A 42 -40.70 -16.92 8.93
N GLY A 43 -40.02 -17.31 10.00
CA GLY A 43 -38.64 -16.92 10.27
C GLY A 43 -37.66 -17.98 9.76
N GLY A 44 -36.47 -17.53 9.37
CA GLY A 44 -35.26 -18.33 9.26
C GLY A 44 -35.00 -18.95 7.88
N LYS A 45 -34.00 -18.39 7.18
CA LYS A 45 -32.91 -19.10 6.45
C LYS A 45 -32.19 -18.12 5.50
N PHE A 46 -31.15 -17.49 6.04
CA PHE A 46 -30.12 -16.75 5.32
C PHE A 46 -28.83 -17.54 5.50
N LEU A 47 -28.47 -18.41 4.54
CA LEU A 47 -27.16 -19.06 4.35
C LEU A 47 -27.25 -20.27 3.39
N GLN A 48 -27.65 -20.05 2.14
CA GLN A 48 -27.46 -21.06 1.10
C GLN A 48 -27.47 -20.46 -0.31
N HIS A 49 -26.50 -19.60 -0.61
CA HIS A 49 -26.10 -19.30 -2.00
C HIS A 49 -24.81 -18.48 -2.00
N LEU A 50 -23.67 -19.16 -1.81
CA LEU A 50 -22.33 -18.66 -2.17
C LEU A 50 -21.31 -19.83 -2.07
N GLN A 51 -21.63 -20.92 -2.76
CA GLN A 51 -20.70 -22.01 -3.08
C GLN A 51 -21.01 -22.49 -4.49
N ASP A 52 -20.68 -21.67 -5.48
CA ASP A 52 -20.44 -22.10 -6.85
C ASP A 52 -19.37 -21.16 -7.41
N LEU A 53 -18.42 -21.72 -8.19
CA LEU A 53 -17.22 -21.10 -8.78
C LEU A 53 -15.89 -21.22 -7.99
N ARG A 54 -15.56 -22.43 -7.52
CA ARG A 54 -14.16 -22.91 -7.50
C ARG A 54 -14.12 -24.42 -7.76
N ALA A 55 -14.10 -24.80 -9.04
CA ALA A 55 -13.68 -26.13 -9.45
C ALA A 55 -13.22 -26.12 -10.92
N ASN A 56 -11.91 -26.16 -11.13
CA ASN A 56 -11.28 -26.76 -12.31
C ASN A 56 -9.85 -27.17 -11.93
N SER A 57 -9.68 -28.36 -11.33
CA SER A 57 -8.50 -29.16 -11.64
C SER A 57 -8.80 -30.66 -11.50
N ILE A 58 -8.76 -31.26 -12.69
CA ILE A 58 -8.53 -32.63 -13.11
C ILE A 58 -8.30 -33.70 -12.00
N ARG A 59 -9.24 -34.64 -12.07
CA ARG A 59 -9.39 -35.92 -11.38
C ARG A 59 -8.32 -36.93 -11.84
N THR A 60 -7.58 -37.55 -10.93
CA THR A 60 -7.07 -38.92 -11.10
C THR A 60 -7.69 -39.81 -10.02
N LYS A 61 -8.47 -40.80 -10.49
CA LYS A 61 -9.17 -41.79 -9.68
C LYS A 61 -8.19 -42.87 -9.23
N SER A 62 -8.26 -43.27 -7.96
CA SER A 62 -8.13 -44.68 -7.60
C SER A 62 -8.97 -45.02 -6.37
N SER A 63 -9.56 -46.21 -6.44
CA SER A 63 -10.67 -46.79 -5.71
C SER A 63 -10.61 -46.75 -4.19
N ARG A 64 -11.79 -46.53 -3.60
CA ARG A 64 -12.18 -46.89 -2.22
C ARG A 64 -11.90 -48.36 -1.92
N ASN A 65 -11.54 -48.65 -0.67
CA ASN A 65 -12.25 -49.66 0.13
C ASN A 65 -12.16 -49.32 1.62
N SER A 66 -13.32 -49.23 2.25
CA SER A 66 -13.57 -48.89 3.65
C SER A 66 -13.87 -50.16 4.44
N HIS A 67 -13.27 -50.33 5.62
CA HIS A 67 -13.81 -51.14 6.74
C HIS A 67 -13.36 -50.57 8.11
N PRO A 68 -14.10 -50.85 9.20
CA PRO A 68 -14.36 -49.93 10.32
C PRO A 68 -13.44 -50.18 11.56
N PRO A 69 -13.59 -49.43 12.67
CA PRO A 69 -12.47 -49.08 13.56
C PRO A 69 -12.16 -50.14 14.60
N THR A 70 -10.88 -50.27 14.95
CA THR A 70 -10.44 -50.97 16.16
C THR A 70 -9.41 -50.15 16.93
N ASN A 71 -9.73 -49.93 18.21
CA ASN A 71 -8.88 -49.34 19.23
C ASN A 71 -7.53 -50.06 19.33
N HIS A 72 -6.44 -49.31 19.23
CA HIS A 72 -5.22 -49.60 19.99
C HIS A 72 -4.47 -48.31 20.33
N ASN A 73 -4.46 -47.99 21.63
CA ASN A 73 -3.44 -47.14 22.25
C ASN A 73 -2.08 -47.81 22.08
N GLN A 74 -1.31 -47.37 21.08
CA GLN A 74 0.13 -47.54 21.04
C GLN A 74 0.71 -46.21 20.55
N THR A 75 1.41 -45.52 21.45
CA THR A 75 2.36 -44.47 21.12
C THR A 75 3.47 -45.09 20.28
N THR A 76 3.28 -45.13 18.96
CA THR A 76 4.35 -45.30 18.00
C THR A 76 5.13 -44.00 17.95
N ARG A 77 6.25 -43.95 18.68
CA ARG A 77 7.28 -42.94 18.46
C ARG A 77 7.74 -43.16 17.01
N THR A 78 7.28 -42.28 16.13
CA THR A 78 7.72 -42.26 14.73
C THR A 78 9.19 -41.84 14.79
N ASP A 79 10.12 -42.73 14.45
CA ASP A 79 11.54 -42.40 14.30
C ASP A 79 11.68 -41.46 13.09
N VAL A 80 11.37 -40.19 13.30
CA VAL A 80 11.66 -39.12 12.36
C VAL A 80 13.16 -38.86 12.47
N SER A 81 13.93 -39.32 11.48
CA SER A 81 15.39 -39.06 11.43
C SER A 81 15.65 -37.55 11.47
N VAL A 82 16.62 -37.11 12.29
CA VAL A 82 17.06 -35.71 12.38
C VAL A 82 17.47 -35.15 11.01
N GLU A 83 17.96 -36.00 10.09
CA GLU A 83 18.27 -35.61 8.70
C GLU A 83 17.02 -35.18 7.92
N SER A 84 15.85 -35.73 8.24
CA SER A 84 14.58 -35.32 7.61
C SER A 84 14.09 -33.97 8.12
N LEU A 85 14.46 -33.59 9.35
CA LEU A 85 14.13 -32.30 9.98
C LEU A 85 15.11 -31.19 9.59
N LEU A 86 16.35 -31.55 9.24
CA LEU A 86 17.43 -30.63 8.87
C LEU A 86 17.86 -30.78 7.40
N PRO A 87 16.99 -30.48 6.41
CA PRO A 87 17.33 -30.60 4.99
C PRO A 87 18.47 -29.66 4.53
N ALA A 88 18.85 -28.70 5.38
CA ALA A 88 19.94 -27.75 5.12
C ALA A 88 21.20 -28.01 5.96
N GLY A 89 21.26 -29.08 6.76
CA GLY A 89 22.39 -29.32 7.67
C GLY A 89 22.35 -28.40 8.91
N LEU A 90 23.52 -28.03 9.44
CA LEU A 90 23.66 -27.02 10.51
C LEU A 90 23.81 -25.61 9.90
N PRO A 91 23.39 -24.55 10.60
CA PRO A 91 23.54 -23.19 10.12
C PRO A 91 25.03 -22.81 9.96
N THR A 92 25.35 -22.06 8.92
CA THR A 92 26.71 -21.55 8.65
C THR A 92 26.71 -20.03 8.57
N VAL A 93 27.85 -19.43 8.91
CA VAL A 93 27.99 -17.96 8.98
C VAL A 93 27.83 -17.31 7.60
N ASP A 94 28.22 -17.99 6.53
CA ASP A 94 28.16 -17.47 5.16
C ASP A 94 26.72 -17.27 4.65
N LEU A 95 25.74 -17.84 5.37
CA LEU A 95 24.33 -17.74 5.02
C LEU A 95 23.58 -16.69 5.83
N ILE A 96 24.23 -16.08 6.83
CA ILE A 96 23.67 -15.02 7.67
C ILE A 96 24.29 -13.71 7.20
N GLU A 97 23.59 -13.00 6.33
CA GLU A 97 23.90 -11.63 5.94
C GLU A 97 22.68 -10.75 6.23
N PRO A 98 22.81 -9.65 6.99
CA PRO A 98 21.67 -8.79 7.29
C PRO A 98 21.24 -8.07 6.02
N LYS A 99 19.94 -7.92 5.74
CA LYS A 99 19.50 -7.16 4.56
C LYS A 99 19.89 -5.68 4.69
N ILE A 100 20.21 -5.03 3.57
CA ILE A 100 20.30 -3.57 3.54
C ILE A 100 18.89 -3.01 3.66
N GLU A 101 18.68 -2.10 4.62
CA GLU A 101 17.38 -1.51 4.87
C GLU A 101 16.99 -0.56 3.72
N PRO A 102 15.88 -0.78 2.99
CA PRO A 102 15.48 0.04 1.85
C PRO A 102 14.75 1.32 2.29
N CYS A 103 15.43 2.17 3.07
CA CYS A 103 14.86 3.40 3.62
C CYS A 103 15.93 4.48 3.82
N LEU A 104 15.50 5.70 4.15
CA LEU A 104 16.43 6.75 4.58
C LEU A 104 16.87 6.47 6.02
N LYS A 105 18.10 5.98 6.17
CA LYS A 105 18.70 5.71 7.47
C LYS A 105 19.81 6.72 7.75
N SER A 106 19.59 7.55 8.78
CA SER A 106 20.59 8.51 9.23
C SER A 106 21.49 7.94 10.33
N VAL A 107 22.66 8.57 10.50
CA VAL A 107 23.59 8.25 11.59
C VAL A 107 23.04 8.79 12.91
N ASP A 108 22.60 10.06 12.93
CA ASP A 108 21.86 10.65 14.03
C ASP A 108 20.37 10.72 13.70
N PHE A 109 19.65 9.70 14.16
CA PHE A 109 18.22 9.58 13.92
C PHE A 109 17.40 10.64 14.67
N VAL A 110 17.84 11.04 15.87
CA VAL A 110 17.11 12.00 16.69
C VAL A 110 17.21 13.40 16.09
N GLU A 111 18.41 13.79 15.67
CA GLU A 111 18.65 15.06 14.98
C GLU A 111 17.87 15.11 13.66
N SER A 112 17.94 14.05 12.84
CA SER A 112 17.21 13.98 11.57
C SER A 112 15.69 14.11 11.75
N LEU A 113 15.13 13.47 12.79
CA LEU A 113 13.72 13.64 13.12
C LEU A 113 13.40 15.07 13.56
N ALA A 114 14.21 15.65 14.45
CA ALA A 114 14.03 17.02 14.93
C ALA A 114 14.06 18.03 13.77
N ASP A 115 14.96 17.84 12.81
CA ASP A 115 15.05 18.66 11.62
C ASP A 115 13.79 18.56 10.76
N VAL A 116 13.31 17.35 10.49
CA VAL A 116 12.08 17.14 9.71
C VAL A 116 10.86 17.76 10.42
N TYR A 117 10.74 17.60 11.74
CA TYR A 117 9.67 18.25 12.51
C TYR A 117 9.75 19.78 12.41
N THR A 118 10.95 20.34 12.56
CA THR A 118 11.18 21.79 12.46
C THR A 118 10.86 22.31 11.06
N LYS A 119 11.18 21.56 10.00
CA LYS A 119 10.81 21.89 8.62
C LYS A 119 9.28 21.87 8.44
N VAL A 120 8.58 20.88 8.97
CA VAL A 120 7.12 20.78 8.90
C VAL A 120 6.46 21.99 9.58
N GLU A 121 6.91 22.35 10.79
CA GLU A 121 6.35 23.48 11.55
C GLU A 121 6.54 24.82 10.84
N ASN A 122 7.72 25.04 10.25
CA ASN A 122 8.07 26.30 9.59
C ASN A 122 7.63 26.40 8.12
N SER A 123 7.11 25.31 7.54
CA SER A 123 6.73 25.28 6.12
C SER A 123 5.44 26.05 5.81
N SER A 124 5.37 26.58 4.60
CA SER A 124 4.16 27.19 4.06
C SER A 124 3.05 26.14 3.88
N GLN A 125 1.78 26.55 3.88
CA GLN A 125 0.66 25.61 3.77
C GLN A 125 0.72 24.72 2.51
N LEU A 126 1.29 25.22 1.42
CA LEU A 126 1.41 24.52 0.14
C LEU A 126 2.55 23.47 0.16
N GLU A 127 3.61 23.70 0.94
CA GLU A 127 4.77 22.80 1.04
C GLU A 127 4.57 21.68 2.07
N LYS A 128 3.58 21.81 2.95
CA LYS A 128 3.35 20.86 4.05
C LYS A 128 3.17 19.43 3.58
N SER A 129 2.48 19.21 2.45
CA SER A 129 2.30 17.86 1.88
C SER A 129 3.64 17.17 1.62
N ASP A 130 4.58 17.87 0.98
CA ASP A 130 5.89 17.33 0.64
C ASP A 130 6.79 17.14 1.87
N ARG A 131 6.68 18.01 2.87
CA ARG A 131 7.39 17.84 4.15
C ARG A 131 6.89 16.62 4.93
N PHE A 132 5.59 16.36 4.91
CA PHE A 132 5.05 15.11 5.47
C PHE A 132 5.47 13.88 4.66
N LEU A 133 5.73 14.02 3.35
CA LEU A 133 6.30 12.93 2.55
C LEU A 133 7.77 12.64 2.94
N GLU A 134 8.59 13.66 3.18
CA GLU A 134 9.94 13.52 3.75
C GLU A 134 9.88 12.79 5.11
N GLN A 135 8.93 13.19 5.97
CA GLN A 135 8.67 12.52 7.24
C GLN A 135 8.25 11.05 7.07
N CYS A 136 7.43 10.72 6.07
CA CYS A 136 7.09 9.33 5.73
C CYS A 136 8.34 8.51 5.40
N ALA A 137 9.26 9.06 4.59
CA ALA A 137 10.49 8.37 4.20
C ALA A 137 11.40 8.05 5.41
N VAL A 138 11.49 8.96 6.37
CA VAL A 138 12.22 8.75 7.63
C VAL A 138 11.52 7.72 8.53
N PHE A 139 10.20 7.83 8.69
CA PHE A 139 9.44 6.86 9.50
C PHE A 139 9.42 5.45 8.92
N LYS A 140 9.65 5.27 7.62
CA LYS A 140 9.77 3.93 7.03
C LYS A 140 10.98 3.16 7.57
N GLY A 141 11.99 3.84 8.13
CA GLY A 141 13.08 3.21 8.88
C GLY A 141 12.69 2.69 10.27
N LEU A 142 11.51 3.06 10.78
CA LEU A 142 11.00 2.59 12.06
C LEU A 142 10.12 1.36 11.91
N SER A 143 10.12 0.50 12.93
CA SER A 143 9.25 -0.68 12.97
C SER A 143 7.78 -0.38 13.36
N ASP A 144 7.36 0.89 13.41
CA ASP A 144 5.98 1.29 13.74
C ASP A 144 5.22 1.82 12.49
N PRO A 145 4.32 1.01 11.89
CA PRO A 145 3.55 1.41 10.72
C PRO A 145 2.54 2.54 11.01
N LYS A 146 2.22 2.83 12.28
CA LYS A 146 1.27 3.90 12.62
C LYS A 146 1.85 5.28 12.36
N LEU A 147 3.14 5.49 12.65
CA LEU A 147 3.81 6.77 12.44
C LEU A 147 3.85 7.12 10.96
N PHE A 148 4.26 6.15 10.13
CA PHE A 148 4.22 6.25 8.68
C PHE A 148 2.81 6.61 8.18
N ARG A 149 1.78 5.84 8.58
CA ARG A 149 0.39 6.07 8.17
C ARG A 149 -0.16 7.42 8.64
N ASN A 150 0.20 7.88 9.83
CA ASN A 150 -0.22 9.18 10.35
C ASN A 150 0.43 10.35 9.58
N SER A 151 1.72 10.22 9.23
CA SER A 151 2.40 11.18 8.37
C SER A 151 1.76 11.22 6.98
N LEU A 152 1.43 10.05 6.41
CA LEU A 152 0.77 9.95 5.11
C LEU A 152 -0.64 10.59 5.11
N ARG A 153 -1.39 10.44 6.20
CA ARG A 153 -2.67 11.15 6.40
C ARG A 153 -2.49 12.66 6.45
N SER A 154 -1.43 13.12 7.10
CA SER A 154 -1.11 14.55 7.20
C SER A 154 -0.68 15.12 5.85
N ALA A 155 0.11 14.36 5.08
CA ALA A 155 0.42 14.68 3.68
C ALA A 155 -0.88 14.83 2.87
N ARG A 156 -1.78 13.85 2.94
CA ARG A 156 -3.07 13.91 2.23
C ARG A 156 -3.95 15.08 2.69
N GLN A 157 -3.89 15.43 3.98
CA GLN A 157 -4.65 16.55 4.53
C GLN A 157 -4.21 17.89 3.92
N HIS A 158 -2.91 18.02 3.65
CA HIS A 158 -2.32 19.24 3.08
C HIS A 158 -2.15 19.21 1.56
N ALA A 159 -2.57 18.14 0.88
CA ALA A 159 -2.50 18.03 -0.57
C ALA A 159 -3.47 19.01 -1.26
N VAL A 160 -2.93 19.84 -2.15
CA VAL A 160 -3.66 20.91 -2.84
C VAL A 160 -4.19 20.45 -4.19
N ASP A 161 -3.32 19.84 -4.98
CA ASP A 161 -3.60 19.42 -6.34
C ASP A 161 -4.30 18.04 -6.39
N VAL A 162 -5.08 17.82 -7.45
CA VAL A 162 -5.87 16.59 -7.63
C VAL A 162 -4.96 15.35 -7.71
N HIS A 163 -3.80 15.49 -8.35
CA HIS A 163 -2.86 14.39 -8.54
C HIS A 163 -2.33 13.86 -7.21
N SER A 164 -1.78 14.74 -6.36
CA SER A 164 -1.29 14.40 -5.02
C SER A 164 -2.39 13.79 -4.16
N LYS A 165 -3.61 14.34 -4.21
CA LYS A 165 -4.78 13.79 -3.49
C LYS A 165 -5.09 12.36 -3.93
N VAL A 166 -5.10 12.09 -5.23
CA VAL A 166 -5.36 10.77 -5.81
C VAL A 166 -4.29 9.77 -5.38
N VAL A 167 -3.01 10.13 -5.52
CA VAL A 167 -1.90 9.23 -5.17
C VAL A 167 -1.90 8.93 -3.67
N LEU A 168 -1.96 9.94 -2.80
CA LEU A 168 -1.93 9.77 -1.34
C LEU A 168 -3.16 9.03 -0.81
N ALA A 169 -4.35 9.28 -1.37
CA ALA A 169 -5.55 8.53 -1.00
C ALA A 169 -5.48 7.05 -1.42
N SER A 170 -4.91 6.77 -2.59
CA SER A 170 -4.69 5.40 -3.07
C SER A 170 -3.67 4.68 -2.21
N TRP A 171 -2.58 5.37 -1.84
CA TRP A 171 -1.58 4.84 -0.92
C TRP A 171 -2.16 4.54 0.46
N LEU A 172 -2.98 5.44 1.01
CA LEU A 172 -3.70 5.19 2.28
C LEU A 172 -4.61 3.97 2.21
N LYS A 173 -5.24 3.69 1.06
CA LYS A 173 -6.05 2.50 0.81
C LYS A 173 -5.18 1.24 0.80
N CYS A 174 -4.03 1.25 0.11
CA CYS A 174 -3.10 0.10 0.08
C CYS A 174 -2.53 -0.20 1.47
N GLU A 175 -2.28 0.81 2.28
CA GLU A 175 -1.85 0.66 3.69
C GLU A 175 -2.99 0.21 4.63
N ARG A 176 -4.20 -0.04 4.13
CA ARG A 176 -5.28 -0.60 4.94
C ARG A 176 -5.03 -2.08 5.20
N ARG A 177 -5.45 -2.50 6.38
CA ARG A 177 -5.48 -3.91 6.76
C ARG A 177 -6.59 -4.62 6.00
N GLU A 178 -6.46 -5.94 5.81
CA GLU A 178 -7.52 -6.78 5.22
C GLU A 178 -8.87 -6.59 5.95
N ASP A 179 -8.84 -6.46 7.28
CA ASP A 179 -10.01 -6.18 8.14
C ASP A 179 -10.62 -4.76 7.98
N GLU A 180 -9.90 -3.82 7.35
CA GLU A 180 -10.29 -2.41 7.15
C GLU A 180 -10.64 -2.09 5.68
N LEU A 181 -10.53 -3.07 4.78
CA LEU A 181 -10.94 -2.94 3.39
C LEU A 181 -12.47 -2.88 3.31
N ILE A 182 -12.98 -1.68 3.07
CA ILE A 182 -14.39 -1.45 2.78
C ILE A 182 -14.52 -1.45 1.26
N GLY A 183 -15.20 -2.47 0.74
CA GLY A 183 -15.47 -2.59 -0.70
C GLY A 183 -14.39 -3.34 -1.48
N LEU A 184 -14.81 -3.95 -2.60
CA LEU A 184 -13.96 -4.71 -3.51
C LEU A 184 -13.58 -3.91 -4.77
N SER A 185 -14.31 -2.83 -5.07
CA SER A 185 -14.13 -2.00 -6.27
C SER A 185 -13.13 -0.86 -6.05
N ALA A 186 -12.50 -0.41 -7.14
CA ALA A 186 -11.74 0.83 -7.18
C ALA A 186 -12.55 2.03 -6.66
N MET A 187 -13.85 2.09 -6.98
CA MET A 187 -14.70 3.26 -6.70
C MET A 187 -15.40 3.23 -5.35
N ASP A 188 -15.13 2.22 -4.52
CA ASP A 188 -15.74 2.11 -3.20
C ASP A 188 -15.25 3.21 -2.26
N CYS A 189 -16.21 3.84 -1.56
CA CYS A 189 -15.95 4.91 -0.61
C CYS A 189 -16.02 4.39 0.83
N CYS A 190 -15.06 4.82 1.66
CA CYS A 190 -15.02 4.50 3.08
C CYS A 190 -15.84 5.44 3.97
N GLY A 191 -16.69 6.29 3.39
CA GLY A 191 -17.53 7.26 4.10
C GLY A 191 -16.80 8.51 4.62
N ARG A 192 -15.52 8.73 4.29
CA ARG A 192 -14.75 9.93 4.68
C ARG A 192 -14.09 10.58 3.48
N ASN A 193 -14.03 11.91 3.44
CA ASN A 193 -13.43 12.65 2.32
C ASN A 193 -11.95 12.32 2.08
N LEU A 194 -11.20 11.98 3.13
CA LEU A 194 -9.78 11.61 3.06
C LEU A 194 -9.45 10.59 1.94
N GLU A 195 -10.29 9.57 1.76
CA GLU A 195 -10.06 8.47 0.80
C GLU A 195 -11.23 8.28 -0.17
N CYS A 196 -12.17 9.22 -0.20
CA CYS A 196 -13.36 9.18 -1.07
C CYS A 196 -12.93 9.45 -2.53
N PRO A 197 -13.16 8.52 -3.48
CA PRO A 197 -12.74 8.67 -4.89
C PRO A 197 -13.26 9.95 -5.54
N ARG A 198 -14.53 10.30 -5.28
CA ARG A 198 -15.14 11.53 -5.82
C ARG A 198 -14.56 12.80 -5.20
N ALA A 199 -14.28 12.79 -3.89
CA ALA A 199 -13.71 13.95 -3.21
C ALA A 199 -12.26 14.22 -3.60
N CYS A 200 -11.50 13.17 -3.98
CA CYS A 200 -10.11 13.32 -4.41
C CYS A 200 -9.98 14.03 -5.77
N LEU A 201 -11.00 13.95 -6.62
CA LEU A 201 -11.06 14.63 -7.92
C LEU A 201 -11.48 16.11 -7.83
N MET A 202 -11.83 16.60 -6.65
CA MET A 202 -12.18 18.01 -6.45
C MET A 202 -10.92 18.86 -6.23
N SER A 203 -10.80 19.95 -6.99
CA SER A 203 -9.74 20.94 -6.79
C SER A 203 -9.98 21.79 -5.52
N GLY A 204 -8.90 22.35 -4.96
CA GLY A 204 -8.97 23.25 -3.80
C GLY A 204 -8.24 22.74 -2.56
N TYR A 205 -7.93 23.65 -1.65
CA TYR A 205 -7.24 23.35 -0.39
C TYR A 205 -8.19 23.59 0.78
N ASP A 206 -8.62 22.50 1.42
CA ASP A 206 -9.44 22.53 2.63
C ASP A 206 -8.99 21.41 3.57
N PRO A 207 -8.07 21.70 4.52
CA PRO A 207 -7.53 20.70 5.43
C PRO A 207 -8.54 20.23 6.47
N ASP A 208 -9.64 20.95 6.70
CA ASP A 208 -10.66 20.58 7.68
C ASP A 208 -11.69 19.63 7.05
N SER A 209 -11.99 19.79 5.75
CA SER A 209 -12.91 18.93 4.99
C SER A 209 -12.57 17.44 5.02
N VAL A 210 -11.30 17.10 5.29
CA VAL A 210 -10.78 15.74 5.30
C VAL A 210 -11.42 14.88 6.39
N LYS A 211 -11.84 15.52 7.50
CA LYS A 211 -12.51 14.88 8.64
C LYS A 211 -14.01 14.69 8.41
N ASP A 212 -14.57 15.38 7.42
CA ASP A 212 -15.99 15.35 7.15
C ASP A 212 -16.44 14.01 6.52
N PRO A 213 -17.67 13.56 6.82
CA PRO A 213 -18.25 12.42 6.15
C PRO A 213 -18.42 12.69 4.65
N CYS A 214 -18.08 11.71 3.81
CA CYS A 214 -18.25 11.87 2.37
C CYS A 214 -19.74 11.88 2.01
N VAL A 215 -20.15 12.83 1.16
CA VAL A 215 -21.54 12.99 0.71
C VAL A 215 -21.86 12.09 -0.50
N CYS A 216 -20.89 11.33 -1.02
CA CYS A 216 -21.04 10.54 -2.23
C CYS A 216 -22.13 9.45 -2.16
N LEU A 217 -22.50 8.98 -0.97
CA LEU A 217 -23.57 7.98 -0.74
C LEU A 217 -24.97 8.60 -0.57
N ARG A 218 -25.08 9.92 -0.31
CA ARG A 218 -26.38 10.61 -0.23
C ARG A 218 -26.91 11.07 -1.61
N GLY A 219 -26.18 10.74 -2.68
CA GLY A 219 -26.49 11.12 -4.05
C GLY A 219 -26.98 9.98 -4.94
N GLN A 220 -27.43 8.86 -4.38
CA GLN A 220 -28.47 8.10 -5.08
C GLN A 220 -29.75 8.87 -4.81
N PRO A 221 -30.43 9.43 -5.83
CA PRO A 221 -31.77 9.93 -5.61
C PRO A 221 -32.59 8.74 -5.11
N GLU A 222 -33.01 8.79 -3.85
CA GLU A 222 -34.16 8.03 -3.42
C GLU A 222 -35.32 8.52 -4.28
N GLU A 223 -35.74 7.69 -5.25
CA GLU A 223 -37.01 7.81 -5.97
C GLU A 223 -38.15 7.63 -4.96
N ASP A 224 -38.32 8.58 -4.04
CA ASP A 224 -39.43 8.63 -3.09
C ASP A 224 -39.74 10.11 -2.77
N VAL A 225 -39.98 10.89 -3.83
CA VAL A 225 -40.79 12.11 -3.73
C VAL A 225 -41.82 12.07 -4.85
N LEU A 226 -43.00 11.59 -4.48
CA LEU A 226 -44.32 11.91 -5.04
C LEU A 226 -44.34 12.34 -6.52
N MET A 227 -44.65 11.37 -7.37
CA MET A 227 -45.17 11.53 -8.73
C MET A 227 -46.21 12.67 -8.78
N GLY A 228 -45.78 13.84 -9.20
CA GLY A 228 -46.61 14.89 -9.75
C GLY A 228 -46.15 15.10 -11.18
N ASP A 229 -46.89 14.54 -12.13
CA ASP A 229 -46.84 14.70 -13.58
C ASP A 229 -45.78 15.69 -14.10
N GLU A 230 -44.57 15.20 -14.41
CA GLU A 230 -43.66 15.86 -15.34
C GLU A 230 -43.65 15.04 -16.64
N ASP A 231 -44.22 15.65 -17.67
CA ASP A 231 -44.40 15.09 -19.00
C ASP A 231 -43.09 14.57 -19.60
N TYR A 232 -43.16 13.36 -20.16
CA TYR A 232 -42.17 12.80 -21.06
C TYR A 232 -41.97 13.73 -22.28
N LEU A 233 -40.94 14.58 -22.25
CA LEU A 233 -40.44 15.24 -23.45
C LEU A 233 -39.42 14.34 -24.14
N THR A 234 -39.94 13.39 -24.92
CA THR A 234 -39.28 12.92 -26.14
C THR A 234 -38.97 14.16 -26.98
N PHE A 235 -37.69 14.52 -27.12
CA PHE A 235 -37.26 15.57 -28.02
C PHE A 235 -37.29 15.03 -29.46
N ASP A 236 -38.50 14.81 -29.97
CA ASP A 236 -38.71 14.69 -31.39
C ASP A 236 -38.35 16.03 -32.02
N ALA A 237 -37.48 15.96 -33.02
CA ALA A 237 -37.14 17.06 -33.89
C ALA A 237 -38.36 17.42 -34.74
N ASP A 238 -39.30 18.20 -34.20
CA ASP A 238 -40.04 19.21 -34.96
C ASP A 238 -40.91 20.09 -34.05
N GLU A 239 -40.83 21.39 -34.33
CA GLU A 239 -41.73 22.49 -33.94
C GLU A 239 -42.03 22.76 -32.44
N GLY A 240 -41.42 23.85 -31.94
CA GLY A 240 -41.71 24.42 -30.62
C GLY A 240 -41.19 25.84 -30.39
N GLY A 241 -41.51 26.78 -31.29
CA GLY A 241 -41.76 28.20 -31.00
C GLY A 241 -40.85 28.95 -30.02
N GLY A 242 -39.59 29.17 -30.41
CA GLY A 242 -38.65 30.08 -29.73
C GLY A 242 -37.61 30.62 -30.70
N GLY A 243 -38.04 31.44 -31.66
CA GLY A 243 -37.20 32.34 -32.46
C GLY A 243 -36.10 31.69 -33.31
N ASP A 244 -36.46 31.07 -34.44
CA ASP A 244 -35.55 30.82 -35.56
C ASP A 244 -35.03 32.13 -36.21
N ASP A 245 -35.55 33.29 -35.76
CA ASP A 245 -35.19 34.66 -36.19
C ASP A 245 -33.99 35.29 -35.44
N ASP A 246 -33.50 34.70 -34.35
CA ASP A 246 -32.37 35.27 -33.57
C ASP A 246 -30.98 34.68 -33.93
N CYS A 247 -30.93 33.68 -34.81
CA CYS A 247 -29.67 33.10 -35.29
C CYS A 247 -29.09 33.95 -36.44
N ASP A 248 -28.01 34.68 -36.19
CA ASP A 248 -27.36 35.59 -37.14
C ASP A 248 -26.26 34.93 -38.00
N MET A 249 -25.99 33.64 -37.79
CA MET A 249 -25.06 32.87 -38.61
C MET A 249 -25.28 31.35 -38.56
N SER A 250 -24.67 30.62 -39.49
CA SER A 250 -24.64 29.16 -39.52
C SER A 250 -23.25 28.59 -39.83
N PHE A 251 -22.93 27.46 -39.21
CA PHE A 251 -21.79 26.64 -39.59
C PHE A 251 -22.24 25.50 -40.50
N CYS A 252 -21.56 25.33 -41.63
CA CYS A 252 -21.80 24.22 -42.56
C CYS A 252 -20.76 23.13 -42.35
N ILE A 253 -21.21 21.91 -42.01
CA ILE A 253 -20.37 20.71 -41.84
C ILE A 253 -20.87 19.66 -42.83
N GLY A 254 -20.15 19.48 -43.94
CA GLY A 254 -20.65 18.68 -45.06
C GLY A 254 -21.94 19.28 -45.60
N ASP A 255 -23.01 18.49 -45.58
CA ASP A 255 -24.34 18.90 -46.03
C ASP A 255 -25.22 19.48 -44.90
N ASP A 256 -24.76 19.39 -43.65
CA ASP A 256 -25.52 19.86 -42.48
C ASP A 256 -25.28 21.36 -42.23
N GLU A 257 -26.36 22.12 -42.06
CA GLU A 257 -26.34 23.53 -41.68
C GLU A 257 -26.79 23.71 -40.22
N ILE A 258 -25.90 24.24 -39.38
CA ILE A 258 -26.13 24.40 -37.95
C ILE A 258 -26.25 25.88 -37.63
N ARG A 259 -27.47 26.33 -37.31
CA ARG A 259 -27.76 27.72 -36.96
C ARG A 259 -27.29 28.05 -35.55
N CYS A 260 -26.74 29.25 -35.37
CA CYS A 260 -26.20 29.69 -34.09
C CYS A 260 -26.15 31.22 -33.98
N VAL A 261 -25.94 31.70 -32.75
CA VAL A 261 -25.79 33.13 -32.45
C VAL A 261 -24.31 33.45 -32.33
N ARG A 262 -23.82 34.37 -33.18
CA ARG A 262 -22.41 34.77 -33.31
C ARG A 262 -21.80 35.20 -31.98
N TYR A 263 -22.56 35.94 -31.17
CA TYR A 263 -22.11 36.38 -29.85
C TYR A 263 -21.81 35.18 -28.92
N ASN A 264 -22.68 34.18 -28.88
CA ASN A 264 -22.52 33.02 -28.01
C ASN A 264 -21.29 32.20 -28.40
N VAL A 265 -21.08 31.99 -29.70
CA VAL A 265 -19.89 31.29 -30.22
C VAL A 265 -18.62 32.10 -29.93
N ALA A 266 -18.63 33.41 -30.15
CA ALA A 266 -17.51 34.29 -29.82
C ALA A 266 -17.20 34.31 -28.32
N SER A 267 -18.18 34.05 -27.45
CA SER A 267 -17.99 33.98 -26.00
C SER A 267 -17.26 32.71 -25.55
N LEU A 268 -17.21 31.66 -26.37
CA LEU A 268 -16.55 30.41 -26.03
C LEU A 268 -15.03 30.56 -25.90
N SER A 269 -14.41 31.40 -26.74
CA SER A 269 -12.97 31.60 -26.71
C SER A 269 -12.49 32.84 -27.44
N ARG A 270 -11.24 33.26 -27.16
CA ARG A 270 -10.59 34.35 -27.88
C ARG A 270 -10.40 34.06 -29.37
N PRO A 271 -10.00 32.84 -29.80
CA PRO A 271 -9.97 32.47 -31.22
C PRO A 271 -11.30 32.63 -31.94
N PHE A 272 -12.41 32.16 -31.36
CA PHE A 272 -13.74 32.35 -31.96
C PHE A 272 -14.12 33.83 -32.03
N ARG A 273 -13.84 34.60 -30.97
CA ARG A 273 -14.06 36.06 -30.97
C ARG A 273 -13.29 36.75 -32.09
N ALA A 274 -12.02 36.39 -32.30
CA ALA A 274 -11.20 36.94 -33.38
C ALA A 274 -11.74 36.54 -34.76
N MET A 275 -12.14 35.28 -34.96
CA MET A 275 -12.72 34.81 -36.22
C MET A 275 -14.02 35.54 -36.58
N LEU A 276 -14.89 35.75 -35.60
CA LEU A 276 -16.25 36.25 -35.83
C LEU A 276 -16.39 37.78 -35.75
N TYR A 277 -15.53 38.46 -34.99
CA TYR A 277 -15.57 39.93 -34.83
C TYR A 277 -14.26 40.63 -35.24
N GLY A 278 -13.23 39.89 -35.64
CA GLY A 278 -11.96 40.46 -36.13
C GLY A 278 -11.96 40.73 -37.63
N GLU A 279 -10.78 40.80 -38.22
CA GLU A 279 -10.60 41.16 -39.64
C GLU A 279 -10.67 39.96 -40.62
N PHE A 280 -11.09 38.80 -40.14
CA PHE A 280 -11.21 37.58 -40.94
C PHE A 280 -12.42 37.65 -41.90
N LYS A 281 -12.38 36.86 -42.99
CA LYS A 281 -13.48 36.83 -43.99
C LYS A 281 -14.78 36.31 -43.38
N GLU A 282 -14.65 35.43 -42.40
CA GLU A 282 -15.69 34.79 -41.61
C GLU A 282 -16.56 35.82 -40.86
N SER A 283 -15.98 36.95 -40.41
CA SER A 283 -16.70 38.01 -39.69
C SER A 283 -17.85 38.66 -40.49
N ARG A 284 -17.79 38.59 -41.82
CA ARG A 284 -18.78 39.19 -42.74
C ARG A 284 -19.67 38.14 -43.43
N ARG A 285 -19.56 36.87 -43.04
CA ARG A 285 -20.32 35.77 -43.65
C ARG A 285 -21.43 35.31 -42.71
N GLU A 286 -22.59 35.06 -43.29
CA GLU A 286 -23.70 34.38 -42.60
C GLU A 286 -23.45 32.88 -42.54
N LYS A 287 -22.93 32.28 -43.63
CA LYS A 287 -22.58 30.85 -43.69
C LYS A 287 -21.07 30.64 -43.65
N ILE A 288 -20.59 29.90 -42.65
CA ILE A 288 -19.17 29.59 -42.45
C ILE A 288 -18.95 28.08 -42.65
N ASN A 289 -18.11 27.70 -43.61
CA ASN A 289 -17.77 26.30 -43.81
C ASN A 289 -16.79 25.83 -42.73
N PHE A 290 -17.17 24.79 -41.99
CA PHE A 290 -16.42 24.23 -40.86
C PHE A 290 -16.04 22.75 -41.04
N THR A 291 -16.30 22.18 -42.22
CA THR A 291 -16.17 20.74 -42.52
C THR A 291 -14.77 20.17 -42.27
N GLN A 292 -13.71 20.95 -42.48
CA GLN A 292 -12.31 20.49 -42.37
C GLN A 292 -11.74 20.59 -40.94
N ASN A 293 -12.56 20.92 -39.94
CA ASN A 293 -12.11 21.09 -38.56
C ASN A 293 -12.20 19.84 -37.69
N GLY A 294 -12.62 18.70 -38.24
CA GLY A 294 -12.60 17.40 -37.55
C GLY A 294 -13.70 17.24 -36.49
N ILE A 295 -14.82 17.94 -36.65
CA ILE A 295 -15.99 17.83 -35.77
C ILE A 295 -17.21 17.38 -36.57
N SER A 296 -18.02 16.48 -36.00
CA SER A 296 -19.29 16.07 -36.59
C SER A 296 -20.35 17.17 -36.47
N ALA A 297 -21.42 17.07 -37.26
CA ALA A 297 -22.55 17.98 -37.13
C ALA A 297 -23.20 17.89 -35.74
N GLU A 298 -23.23 16.69 -35.15
CA GLU A 298 -23.74 16.48 -33.80
C GLU A 298 -22.83 17.08 -32.72
N GLY A 299 -21.52 16.90 -32.84
CA GLY A 299 -20.54 17.57 -31.97
C GLY A 299 -20.68 19.09 -32.03
N MET A 300 -20.83 19.65 -33.23
CA MET A 300 -20.99 21.10 -33.37
C MET A 300 -22.31 21.59 -32.79
N ARG A 301 -23.42 20.86 -32.97
CA ARG A 301 -24.69 21.15 -32.26
C ARG A 301 -24.48 21.12 -30.73
N GLY A 302 -23.75 20.15 -30.21
CA GLY A 302 -23.39 20.07 -28.79
C GLY A 302 -22.61 21.30 -28.31
N ALA A 303 -21.64 21.78 -29.09
CA ALA A 303 -20.88 22.99 -28.77
C ALA A 303 -21.78 24.23 -28.76
N MET A 304 -22.77 24.30 -29.67
CA MET A 304 -23.74 25.40 -29.69
C MET A 304 -24.65 25.37 -28.47
N VAL A 305 -25.16 24.20 -28.09
CA VAL A 305 -25.95 24.03 -26.87
C VAL A 305 -25.14 24.47 -25.64
N PHE A 306 -23.88 24.05 -25.53
CA PHE A 306 -23.01 24.46 -24.43
C PHE A 306 -22.77 25.98 -24.40
N SER A 307 -22.63 26.62 -25.57
CA SER A 307 -22.43 28.07 -25.65
C SER A 307 -23.59 28.87 -25.05
N GLN A 308 -24.80 28.31 -25.08
CA GLN A 308 -26.02 28.92 -24.55
C GLN A 308 -26.25 28.57 -23.08
N THR A 309 -26.13 27.29 -22.73
CA THR A 309 -26.54 26.77 -21.41
C THR A 309 -25.40 26.73 -20.39
N LYS A 310 -24.15 26.78 -20.87
CA LYS A 310 -22.93 26.50 -20.08
C LYS A 310 -22.97 25.14 -19.38
N ARG A 311 -23.77 24.20 -19.89
CA ARG A 311 -23.90 22.83 -19.38
C ARG A 311 -23.74 21.85 -20.53
N LEU A 312 -23.01 20.77 -20.26
CA LEU A 312 -22.92 19.66 -21.19
C LEU A 312 -24.24 18.86 -21.12
N GLY A 313 -24.87 18.62 -22.27
CA GLY A 313 -26.02 17.71 -22.37
C GLY A 313 -25.62 16.25 -22.17
N THR A 314 -26.60 15.35 -22.16
CA THR A 314 -26.37 13.90 -22.18
C THR A 314 -25.96 13.46 -23.59
N PHE A 315 -24.67 13.59 -23.89
CA PHE A 315 -24.08 13.17 -25.17
C PHE A 315 -23.39 11.82 -25.06
N ASP A 316 -23.27 11.08 -26.17
CA ASP A 316 -22.42 9.90 -26.27
C ASP A 316 -20.95 10.29 -25.98
N PRO A 317 -20.17 9.49 -25.22
CA PRO A 317 -18.76 9.75 -24.93
C PRO A 317 -17.91 10.09 -26.16
N LYS A 318 -18.21 9.53 -27.34
CA LYS A 318 -17.52 9.85 -28.60
C LYS A 318 -17.72 11.31 -29.00
N ILE A 319 -18.92 11.84 -28.84
CA ILE A 319 -19.24 13.25 -29.13
C ILE A 319 -18.54 14.15 -28.12
N VAL A 320 -18.48 13.74 -26.85
CA VAL A 320 -17.76 14.50 -25.81
C VAL A 320 -16.25 14.56 -26.09
N LEU A 321 -15.66 13.50 -26.66
CA LEU A 321 -14.28 13.49 -27.12
C LEU A 321 -14.07 14.44 -28.31
N GLU A 322 -14.99 14.49 -29.29
CA GLU A 322 -14.94 15.48 -30.38
C GLU A 322 -15.02 16.92 -29.83
N LEU A 323 -15.90 17.16 -28.87
CA LEU A 323 -16.04 18.45 -28.18
C LEU A 323 -14.77 18.85 -27.43
N LEU A 324 -14.12 17.88 -26.76
CA LEU A 324 -12.84 18.09 -26.08
C LEU A 324 -11.75 18.51 -27.07
N SER A 325 -11.64 17.81 -28.21
CA SER A 325 -10.68 18.14 -29.27
C SER A 325 -10.93 19.52 -29.89
N LEU A 326 -12.20 19.86 -30.14
CA LEU A 326 -12.59 21.20 -30.57
C LEU A 326 -12.19 22.25 -29.53
N ALA A 327 -12.47 21.99 -28.25
CA ALA A 327 -12.19 22.91 -27.17
C ALA A 327 -10.69 23.20 -27.04
N ASN A 328 -9.83 22.19 -27.20
CA ASN A 328 -8.38 22.40 -27.25
C ASN A 328 -7.95 23.21 -28.47
N ARG A 329 -8.42 22.83 -29.65
CA ARG A 329 -8.04 23.47 -30.92
C ARG A 329 -8.40 24.96 -30.95
N PHE A 330 -9.53 25.33 -30.34
CA PHE A 330 -10.02 26.70 -30.30
C PHE A 330 -9.85 27.39 -28.94
N CYS A 331 -9.13 26.77 -28.00
CA CYS A 331 -8.87 27.29 -26.64
C CYS A 331 -10.15 27.69 -25.88
N CYS A 332 -11.16 26.82 -25.91
CA CYS A 332 -12.42 26.98 -25.17
C CYS A 332 -12.29 26.36 -23.77
N ASP A 333 -11.70 27.10 -22.81
CA ASP A 333 -11.34 26.57 -21.49
C ASP A 333 -12.54 26.03 -20.69
N GLU A 334 -13.68 26.75 -20.69
CA GLU A 334 -14.90 26.32 -19.99
C GLU A 334 -15.46 25.01 -20.57
N LEU A 335 -15.54 24.92 -21.91
CA LEU A 335 -16.00 23.72 -22.60
C LEU A 335 -15.05 22.55 -22.34
N LYS A 336 -13.74 22.80 -22.42
CA LYS A 336 -12.72 21.79 -22.09
C LYS A 336 -12.92 21.25 -20.68
N SER A 337 -13.06 22.13 -19.70
CA SER A 337 -13.23 21.72 -18.29
C SER A 337 -14.51 20.91 -18.06
N ALA A 338 -15.60 21.24 -18.77
CA ALA A 338 -16.86 20.50 -18.68
C ALA A 338 -16.76 19.11 -19.34
N CYS A 339 -16.12 19.02 -20.50
CA CYS A 339 -15.83 17.73 -21.17
C CYS A 339 -14.91 16.86 -20.32
N ASP A 340 -13.84 17.43 -19.76
CA ASP A 340 -12.87 16.75 -18.89
C ASP A 340 -13.57 16.16 -17.64
N ALA A 341 -14.38 16.95 -16.96
CA ALA A 341 -15.17 16.50 -15.80
C ALA A 341 -16.22 15.43 -16.16
N HIS A 342 -16.89 15.57 -17.30
CA HIS A 342 -17.86 14.59 -17.75
C HIS A 342 -17.19 13.24 -18.05
N LEU A 343 -16.11 13.23 -18.83
CA LEU A 343 -15.36 12.00 -19.14
C LEU A 343 -14.75 11.37 -17.88
N ALA A 344 -14.21 12.18 -16.96
CA ALA A 344 -13.69 11.69 -15.68
C ALA A 344 -14.77 10.98 -14.84
N SER A 345 -16.03 11.43 -14.93
CA SER A 345 -17.16 10.80 -14.22
C SER A 345 -17.54 9.42 -14.77
N LEU A 346 -17.16 9.11 -16.01
CA LEU A 346 -17.40 7.82 -16.67
C LEU A 346 -16.36 6.76 -16.30
N VAL A 347 -15.23 7.17 -15.72
CA VAL A 347 -14.16 6.25 -15.33
C VAL A 347 -14.54 5.51 -14.04
N CYS A 348 -14.75 4.20 -14.14
CA CYS A 348 -15.21 3.38 -13.00
C CYS A 348 -14.42 2.09 -12.75
N ASP A 349 -13.70 1.59 -13.77
CA ASP A 349 -12.95 0.33 -13.74
C ASP A 349 -11.68 0.41 -14.62
N ILE A 350 -10.82 -0.59 -14.56
CA ILE A 350 -9.57 -0.60 -15.34
C ILE A 350 -9.85 -0.55 -16.86
N GLU A 351 -10.92 -1.18 -17.34
CA GLU A 351 -11.22 -1.24 -18.78
C GLU A 351 -11.55 0.14 -19.34
N SER A 352 -12.48 0.85 -18.67
CA SER A 352 -12.83 2.24 -18.99
C SER A 352 -11.64 3.18 -18.85
N ALA A 353 -10.82 3.02 -17.80
CA ALA A 353 -9.62 3.83 -17.58
C ALA A 353 -8.57 3.66 -18.69
N VAL A 354 -8.31 2.43 -19.14
CA VAL A 354 -7.35 2.13 -20.23
C VAL A 354 -7.82 2.71 -21.56
N ILE A 355 -9.13 2.70 -21.84
CA ILE A 355 -9.68 3.28 -23.08
C ILE A 355 -9.57 4.81 -23.06
N LEU A 356 -9.93 5.44 -21.94
CA LEU A 356 -10.05 6.90 -21.86
C LEU A 356 -8.73 7.63 -21.60
N ILE A 357 -7.73 6.97 -21.02
CA ILE A 357 -6.47 7.65 -20.65
C ILE A 357 -5.68 8.13 -21.87
N GLU A 358 -5.70 7.41 -23.00
CA GLU A 358 -5.03 7.86 -24.23
C GLU A 358 -5.58 9.20 -24.71
N TYR A 359 -6.91 9.31 -24.77
CA TYR A 359 -7.58 10.58 -25.11
C TYR A 359 -7.24 11.68 -24.10
N GLY A 360 -7.23 11.35 -22.81
CA GLY A 360 -6.84 12.31 -21.77
C GLY A 360 -5.40 12.83 -21.93
N LEU A 361 -4.47 11.97 -22.32
CA LEU A 361 -3.07 12.33 -22.56
C LEU A 361 -2.89 13.12 -23.87
N GLU A 362 -3.59 12.74 -24.94
CA GLU A 362 -3.53 13.43 -26.24
C GLU A 362 -4.13 14.83 -26.17
N GLU A 363 -5.27 14.97 -25.50
CA GLU A 363 -6.03 16.23 -25.38
C GLU A 363 -5.64 17.04 -24.12
N GLY A 364 -4.67 16.60 -23.34
CA GLY A 364 -4.21 17.29 -22.12
C GLY A 364 -5.38 17.56 -21.14
N ALA A 365 -6.19 16.55 -20.88
CA ALA A 365 -7.33 16.58 -19.98
C ALA A 365 -6.91 16.06 -18.59
N ASN A 366 -6.49 16.99 -17.73
CA ASN A 366 -5.85 16.65 -16.45
C ASN A 366 -6.79 15.87 -15.51
N LEU A 367 -8.08 16.24 -15.46
CA LEU A 367 -8.99 15.59 -14.51
C LEU A 367 -9.32 14.15 -14.93
N LEU A 368 -9.46 13.91 -16.23
CA LEU A 368 -9.65 12.59 -16.82
C LEU A 368 -8.45 11.69 -16.56
N VAL A 369 -7.23 12.18 -16.81
CA VAL A 369 -6.01 11.39 -16.54
C VAL A 369 -5.90 11.10 -15.04
N ALA A 370 -6.21 12.06 -14.16
CA ALA A 370 -6.25 11.82 -12.72
C ALA A 370 -7.27 10.74 -12.32
N ALA A 371 -8.46 10.72 -12.93
CA ALA A 371 -9.49 9.71 -12.69
C ALA A 371 -9.05 8.31 -13.15
N CYS A 372 -8.39 8.21 -14.31
CA CYS A 372 -7.82 6.95 -14.79
C CYS A 372 -6.70 6.45 -13.86
N LEU A 373 -5.77 7.32 -13.45
CA LEU A 373 -4.73 6.99 -12.49
C LEU A 373 -5.31 6.56 -11.14
N GLN A 374 -6.38 7.20 -10.69
CA GLN A 374 -7.06 6.82 -9.45
C GLN A 374 -7.53 5.37 -9.48
N VAL A 375 -8.08 4.90 -10.60
CA VAL A 375 -8.48 3.49 -10.73
C VAL A 375 -7.25 2.58 -10.71
N PHE A 376 -6.23 2.87 -11.51
CA PHE A 376 -5.02 2.04 -11.58
C PHE A 376 -4.34 1.91 -10.21
N LEU A 377 -4.22 3.01 -9.47
CA LEU A 377 -3.57 3.05 -8.17
C LEU A 377 -4.39 2.36 -7.06
N ARG A 378 -5.73 2.43 -7.13
CA ARG A 378 -6.61 1.82 -6.13
C ARG A 378 -6.84 0.31 -6.33
N GLU A 379 -6.38 -0.24 -7.45
CA GLU A 379 -6.38 -1.68 -7.76
C GLU A 379 -4.97 -2.30 -7.71
N LEU A 380 -3.98 -1.59 -7.15
CA LEU A 380 -2.67 -2.18 -6.89
C LEU A 380 -2.78 -3.36 -5.89
N PRO A 381 -1.97 -4.43 -6.06
CA PRO A 381 -0.95 -4.63 -7.11
C PRO A 381 -1.51 -5.16 -8.44
N PHE A 382 -2.80 -5.51 -8.53
CA PHE A 382 -3.38 -6.18 -9.69
C PHE A 382 -3.24 -5.39 -11.00
N SER A 383 -3.36 -4.05 -10.93
CA SER A 383 -3.17 -3.18 -12.11
C SER A 383 -1.76 -3.26 -12.71
N MET A 384 -0.74 -3.65 -11.94
CA MET A 384 0.63 -3.86 -12.44
C MET A 384 0.77 -5.11 -13.29
N ASN A 385 -0.21 -6.02 -13.29
CA ASN A 385 -0.21 -7.18 -14.19
C ASN A 385 -0.71 -6.80 -15.59
N ASN A 386 -1.30 -5.62 -15.76
CA ASN A 386 -1.76 -5.14 -17.07
C ASN A 386 -0.57 -4.56 -17.86
N PRO A 387 -0.22 -5.13 -19.04
CA PRO A 387 0.96 -4.71 -19.80
C PRO A 387 0.84 -3.29 -20.34
N TYR A 388 -0.37 -2.82 -20.63
CA TYR A 388 -0.60 -1.46 -21.09
C TYR A 388 -0.32 -0.46 -19.97
N VAL A 389 -0.87 -0.70 -18.78
CA VAL A 389 -0.66 0.16 -17.59
C VAL A 389 0.82 0.22 -17.23
N MET A 390 1.51 -0.92 -17.24
CA MET A 390 2.94 -0.96 -16.96
C MET A 390 3.78 -0.23 -18.01
N ARG A 391 3.42 -0.32 -19.30
CA ARG A 391 4.10 0.44 -20.35
C ARG A 391 3.94 1.94 -20.15
N LEU A 392 2.76 2.40 -19.75
CA LEU A 392 2.49 3.81 -19.47
C LEU A 392 3.26 4.30 -18.24
N LEU A 393 3.26 3.54 -17.13
CA LEU A 393 3.89 3.96 -15.88
C LEU A 393 5.42 3.84 -15.94
N CYS A 394 5.97 2.74 -16.48
CA CYS A 394 7.41 2.48 -16.47
C CYS A 394 8.17 3.12 -17.64
N GLY A 395 7.52 3.29 -18.79
CA GLY A 395 8.16 3.77 -20.01
C GLY A 395 8.59 5.24 -19.90
N SER A 396 9.73 5.59 -20.51
CA SER A 396 10.19 6.98 -20.57
C SER A 396 9.21 7.88 -21.33
N GLU A 397 8.68 7.39 -22.45
CA GLU A 397 7.63 8.08 -23.23
C GLU A 397 6.34 8.24 -22.40
N GLY A 398 5.91 7.19 -21.69
CA GLY A 398 4.74 7.24 -20.82
C GLY A 398 4.89 8.27 -19.70
N ARG A 399 6.07 8.34 -19.06
CA ARG A 399 6.42 9.38 -18.09
C ARG A 399 6.37 10.78 -18.69
N GLU A 400 6.91 11.00 -19.89
CA GLU A 400 6.87 12.30 -20.56
C GLU A 400 5.44 12.74 -20.88
N ARG A 401 4.60 11.83 -21.35
CA ARG A 401 3.16 12.08 -21.57
C ARG A 401 2.42 12.37 -20.26
N LEU A 402 2.73 11.67 -19.17
CA LEU A 402 2.18 12.00 -17.86
C LEU A 402 2.68 13.35 -17.35
N ALA A 403 3.95 13.70 -17.61
CA ALA A 403 4.54 14.97 -17.24
C ALA A 403 3.89 16.16 -17.97
N SER A 404 3.53 16.02 -19.26
CA SER A 404 2.88 17.08 -20.02
C SER A 404 1.48 17.43 -19.50
N VAL A 405 0.85 16.53 -18.74
CA VAL A 405 -0.47 16.71 -18.11
C VAL A 405 -0.35 16.96 -16.59
N GLY A 406 0.88 16.98 -16.05
CA GLY A 406 1.14 17.27 -14.63
C GLY A 406 0.94 16.08 -13.68
N HIS A 407 0.99 14.85 -14.19
CA HIS A 407 0.78 13.61 -13.43
C HIS A 407 2.05 12.76 -13.24
N ALA A 408 3.21 13.21 -13.71
CA ALA A 408 4.50 12.62 -13.36
C ALA A 408 5.09 13.34 -12.14
N SER A 409 5.34 12.61 -11.05
CA SER A 409 5.82 13.19 -9.78
C SER A 409 6.64 12.17 -8.98
N PHE A 410 7.53 12.67 -8.11
CA PHE A 410 8.25 11.82 -7.16
C PHE A 410 7.29 10.99 -6.30
N LEU A 411 6.20 11.60 -5.81
CA LEU A 411 5.18 10.97 -4.99
C LEU A 411 4.55 9.73 -5.67
N LEU A 412 4.16 9.86 -6.95
CA LEU A 412 3.60 8.75 -7.74
C LEU A 412 4.59 7.59 -7.84
N TYR A 413 5.80 7.87 -8.29
CA TYR A 413 6.80 6.82 -8.49
C TYR A 413 7.29 6.25 -7.17
N TYR A 414 7.27 7.02 -6.09
CA TYR A 414 7.68 6.52 -4.78
C TYR A 414 6.68 5.48 -4.29
N PHE A 415 5.38 5.76 -4.42
CA PHE A 415 4.33 4.81 -4.10
C PHE A 415 4.43 3.54 -4.97
N LEU A 416 4.52 3.68 -6.29
CA LEU A 416 4.62 2.56 -7.22
C LEU A 416 5.85 1.68 -6.97
N SER A 417 7.02 2.28 -6.75
CA SER A 417 8.25 1.55 -6.46
C SER A 417 8.16 0.75 -5.16
N GLN A 418 7.45 1.25 -4.14
CA GLN A 418 7.27 0.49 -2.91
C GLN A 418 6.46 -0.79 -3.13
N ILE A 419 5.31 -0.66 -3.81
CA ILE A 419 4.48 -1.83 -4.15
C ILE A 419 5.27 -2.81 -5.04
N ALA A 420 6.02 -2.30 -6.02
CA ALA A 420 6.83 -3.13 -6.91
C ALA A 420 7.94 -3.90 -6.16
N MET A 421 8.57 -3.28 -5.15
CA MET A 421 9.59 -3.92 -4.32
C MET A 421 9.00 -4.99 -3.39
N GLU A 422 7.78 -4.78 -2.88
CA GLU A 422 7.07 -5.73 -2.02
C GLU A 422 6.59 -6.96 -2.80
N GLU A 423 6.10 -6.78 -4.03
CA GLU A 423 5.65 -7.87 -4.91
C GLU A 423 6.83 -8.67 -5.50
N GLU A 424 7.71 -8.00 -6.25
CA GLU A 424 8.84 -8.65 -6.92
C GLU A 424 10.04 -7.71 -7.05
N MET A 425 10.87 -7.69 -6.00
CA MET A 425 12.05 -6.83 -5.91
C MET A 425 13.04 -6.98 -7.08
N LYS A 426 13.17 -8.17 -7.68
CA LYS A 426 14.13 -8.46 -8.75
C LYS A 426 13.58 -8.18 -10.15
N SER A 427 12.33 -7.74 -10.28
CA SER A 427 11.67 -7.53 -11.58
C SER A 427 12.23 -6.31 -12.33
N ASN A 428 12.27 -6.36 -13.66
CA ASN A 428 12.70 -5.22 -14.50
C ASN A 428 11.79 -4.01 -14.35
N ASN A 429 10.51 -4.26 -14.07
CA ASN A 429 9.55 -3.22 -13.79
C ASN A 429 9.92 -2.41 -12.54
N THR A 430 10.38 -3.08 -11.47
CA THR A 430 10.83 -2.41 -10.23
C THR A 430 11.99 -1.46 -10.50
N VAL A 431 12.96 -1.88 -11.31
CA VAL A 431 14.09 -1.02 -11.72
C VAL A 431 13.60 0.18 -12.53
N MET A 432 12.76 -0.05 -13.55
CA MET A 432 12.25 1.04 -14.38
C MET A 432 11.47 2.07 -13.56
N LEU A 433 10.63 1.65 -12.61
CA LEU A 433 9.90 2.55 -11.72
C LEU A 433 10.84 3.35 -10.82
N LEU A 434 11.89 2.73 -10.29
CA LEU A 434 12.91 3.41 -9.48
C LEU A 434 13.77 4.38 -10.30
N GLU A 435 14.02 4.11 -11.59
CA GLU A 435 14.64 5.07 -12.50
C GLU A 435 13.72 6.29 -12.69
N ARG A 436 12.41 6.09 -12.92
CA ARG A 436 11.44 7.20 -12.98
C ARG A 436 11.37 7.98 -11.67
N LEU A 437 11.47 7.29 -10.53
CA LEU A 437 11.56 7.92 -9.21
C LEU A 437 12.78 8.86 -9.11
N GLY A 438 13.95 8.39 -9.53
CA GLY A 438 15.18 9.19 -9.55
C GLY A 438 15.11 10.37 -10.52
N GLU A 439 14.48 10.21 -11.68
CA GLU A 439 14.26 11.30 -12.64
C GLU A 439 13.29 12.37 -12.14
N CYS A 440 12.35 11.99 -11.29
CA CYS A 440 11.42 12.93 -10.64
C CYS A 440 11.96 13.52 -9.33
N ALA A 441 13.14 13.10 -8.87
CA ALA A 441 13.72 13.58 -7.61
C ALA A 441 14.32 14.99 -7.77
N THR A 442 13.74 15.97 -7.07
CA THR A 442 14.19 17.36 -7.07
C THR A 442 15.04 17.69 -5.85
N GLU A 443 14.60 17.23 -4.67
CA GLU A 443 15.26 17.48 -3.39
C GLU A 443 16.38 16.47 -3.11
N ASP A 444 17.35 16.84 -2.27
CA ASP A 444 18.49 15.96 -1.95
C ASP A 444 18.04 14.67 -1.26
N TRP A 445 17.10 14.73 -0.30
CA TRP A 445 16.57 13.54 0.37
C TRP A 445 15.85 12.59 -0.61
N GLN A 446 15.24 13.14 -1.67
CA GLN A 446 14.58 12.35 -2.71
C GLN A 446 15.60 11.59 -3.55
N LYS A 447 16.71 12.25 -3.93
CA LYS A 447 17.83 11.62 -4.65
C LYS A 447 18.52 10.56 -3.81
N GLN A 448 18.80 10.89 -2.54
CA GLN A 448 19.33 9.95 -1.54
C GLN A 448 18.50 8.66 -1.51
N LEU A 449 17.18 8.79 -1.36
CA LEU A 449 16.29 7.65 -1.30
C LEU A 449 16.22 6.88 -2.63
N ALA A 450 16.01 7.58 -3.75
CA ALA A 450 15.85 6.94 -5.06
C ALA A 450 17.09 6.12 -5.45
N TYR A 451 18.28 6.71 -5.34
CA TYR A 451 19.54 6.03 -5.66
C TYR A 451 19.88 4.93 -4.67
N HIS A 452 19.55 5.12 -3.38
CA HIS A 452 19.70 4.05 -2.40
C HIS A 452 18.83 2.84 -2.76
N LEU A 453 17.54 3.04 -3.04
CA LEU A 453 16.62 1.97 -3.42
C LEU A 453 17.06 1.25 -4.71
N LEU A 454 17.54 1.99 -5.72
CA LEU A 454 18.15 1.41 -6.93
C LEU A 454 19.33 0.52 -6.57
N GLY A 455 20.25 1.01 -5.74
CA GLY A 455 21.41 0.25 -5.27
C GLY A 455 21.01 -1.05 -4.57
N VAL A 456 19.97 -1.01 -3.71
CA VAL A 456 19.45 -2.19 -3.01
C VAL A 456 18.89 -3.21 -4.01
N VAL A 457 18.07 -2.77 -4.98
CA VAL A 457 17.49 -3.66 -6.00
C VAL A 457 18.57 -4.30 -6.88
N MET A 458 19.56 -3.53 -7.31
CA MET A 458 20.68 -4.05 -8.12
C MET A 458 21.54 -5.05 -7.33
N LEU A 459 21.75 -4.81 -6.03
CA LEU A 459 22.46 -5.74 -5.16
C LEU A 459 21.73 -7.08 -5.05
N GLU A 460 20.41 -7.05 -4.88
CA GLU A 460 19.56 -8.24 -4.83
C GLU A 460 19.54 -9.04 -6.15
N ARG A 461 19.67 -8.33 -7.28
CA ARG A 461 19.88 -8.93 -8.61
C ARG A 461 21.28 -9.48 -8.83
N LYS A 462 22.21 -9.24 -7.91
CA LYS A 462 23.65 -9.57 -8.00
C LYS A 462 24.38 -8.81 -9.11
N GLU A 463 23.83 -7.68 -9.53
CA GLU A 463 24.44 -6.73 -10.47
C GLU A 463 25.39 -5.80 -9.70
N TYR A 464 26.44 -6.36 -9.12
CA TYR A 464 27.28 -5.66 -8.13
C TYR A 464 27.97 -4.39 -8.65
N LYS A 465 28.23 -4.31 -9.96
CA LYS A 465 28.85 -3.12 -10.55
C LYS A 465 27.87 -1.95 -10.54
N ASP A 466 26.64 -2.20 -10.99
CA ASP A 466 25.60 -1.16 -11.07
C ASP A 466 25.08 -0.81 -9.67
N ALA A 467 24.96 -1.80 -8.78
CA ALA A 467 24.69 -1.57 -7.36
C ALA A 467 25.71 -0.62 -6.72
N GLN A 468 27.01 -0.84 -6.98
CA GLN A 468 28.06 0.04 -6.46
C GLN A 468 27.88 1.47 -6.96
N ASN A 469 27.65 1.67 -8.26
CA ASN A 469 27.48 3.00 -8.84
C ASN A 469 26.29 3.73 -8.20
N TRP A 470 25.12 3.09 -8.11
CA TRP A 470 23.94 3.72 -7.51
C TRP A 470 24.10 4.03 -6.02
N PHE A 471 24.79 3.17 -5.27
CA PHE A 471 25.11 3.50 -3.88
C PHE A 471 26.12 4.64 -3.77
N GLU A 472 27.09 4.74 -4.68
CA GLU A 472 28.05 5.87 -4.74
C GLU A 472 27.29 7.18 -5.02
N GLU A 473 26.37 7.21 -5.99
CA GLU A 473 25.48 8.36 -6.25
C GLU A 473 24.63 8.75 -5.02
N ALA A 474 24.11 7.76 -4.28
CA ALA A 474 23.36 8.02 -3.06
C ALA A 474 24.23 8.62 -1.94
N VAL A 475 25.49 8.18 -1.82
CA VAL A 475 26.46 8.76 -0.88
C VAL A 475 26.82 10.19 -1.28
N GLU A 476 27.01 10.45 -2.58
CA GLU A 476 27.25 11.80 -3.11
C GLU A 476 26.07 12.75 -2.85
N ALA A 477 24.85 12.24 -2.90
CA ALA A 477 23.65 12.98 -2.50
C ALA A 477 23.52 13.18 -0.97
N GLY A 478 24.40 12.59 -0.15
CA GLY A 478 24.47 12.76 1.30
C GLY A 478 23.96 11.58 2.13
N HIS A 479 23.57 10.46 1.52
CA HIS A 479 23.08 9.29 2.26
C HIS A 479 24.24 8.43 2.79
N VAL A 480 24.72 8.75 3.99
CA VAL A 480 25.87 8.07 4.62
C VAL A 480 25.70 6.55 4.71
N TYR A 481 24.48 6.07 5.02
CA TYR A 481 24.20 4.63 5.14
C TYR A 481 24.38 3.86 3.82
N SER A 482 24.25 4.52 2.65
CA SER A 482 24.54 3.88 1.35
C SER A 482 25.98 3.38 1.21
N SER A 483 26.92 3.88 2.03
CA SER A 483 28.29 3.36 2.12
C SER A 483 28.33 1.86 2.40
N VAL A 484 27.33 1.33 3.12
CA VAL A 484 27.14 -0.12 3.36
C VAL A 484 26.99 -0.87 2.05
N GLY A 485 26.12 -0.38 1.19
CA GLY A 485 25.90 -0.94 -0.14
C GLY A 485 27.15 -0.90 -1.01
N VAL A 486 27.90 0.20 -0.98
CA VAL A 486 29.18 0.31 -1.70
C VAL A 486 30.19 -0.74 -1.20
N ALA A 487 30.33 -0.89 0.12
CA ALA A 487 31.26 -1.85 0.70
C ALA A 487 30.88 -3.31 0.37
N ARG A 488 29.59 -3.66 0.46
CA ARG A 488 29.11 -5.00 0.10
C ARG A 488 29.25 -5.31 -1.38
N ALA A 489 28.93 -4.36 -2.25
CA ALA A 489 29.16 -4.51 -3.69
C ALA A 489 30.64 -4.75 -4.00
N LYS A 490 31.56 -3.99 -3.37
CA LYS A 490 33.02 -4.21 -3.48
C LYS A 490 33.44 -5.58 -2.95
N TYR A 491 32.88 -6.01 -1.82
CA TYR A 491 33.15 -7.31 -1.22
C TYR A 491 32.76 -8.47 -2.16
N HIS A 492 31.55 -8.46 -2.72
CA HIS A 492 31.10 -9.49 -3.67
C HIS A 492 31.89 -9.48 -4.98
N ARG A 493 32.48 -8.34 -5.36
CA ARG A 493 33.45 -8.24 -6.47
C ARG A 493 34.85 -8.75 -6.10
N GLY A 494 35.07 -9.28 -4.89
CA GLY A 494 36.35 -9.81 -4.41
C GLY A 494 37.27 -8.80 -3.74
N HIS A 495 36.84 -7.54 -3.56
CA HIS A 495 37.68 -6.45 -3.04
C HIS A 495 37.55 -6.32 -1.52
N LYS A 496 37.79 -7.41 -0.78
CA LYS A 496 37.55 -7.50 0.68
C LYS A 496 38.28 -6.43 1.50
N TYR A 497 39.57 -6.19 1.22
CA TYR A 497 40.34 -5.17 1.93
C TYR A 497 39.81 -3.75 1.70
N SER A 498 39.33 -3.46 0.48
CA SER A 498 38.74 -2.17 0.13
C SER A 498 37.45 -1.92 0.91
N ALA A 499 36.57 -2.93 0.98
CA ALA A 499 35.33 -2.89 1.77
C ALA A 499 35.61 -2.66 3.26
N TYR A 500 36.57 -3.39 3.83
CA TYR A 500 36.97 -3.21 5.23
C TYR A 500 37.52 -1.80 5.50
N LYS A 501 38.46 -1.32 4.67
CA LYS A 501 39.08 0.00 4.82
C LYS A 501 38.03 1.11 4.77
N MET A 502 37.05 0.99 3.87
CA MET A 502 35.93 1.92 3.73
C MET A 502 35.06 1.97 4.99
N MET A 503 34.69 0.82 5.57
CA MET A 503 33.95 0.83 6.84
C MET A 503 34.77 1.39 8.00
N ASN A 504 36.08 1.14 8.00
CA ASN A 504 36.95 1.68 9.03
C ASN A 504 37.09 3.21 8.95
N SER A 505 37.17 3.79 7.74
CA SER A 505 37.13 5.24 7.58
C SER A 505 35.78 5.80 8.00
N LEU A 506 34.68 5.17 7.61
CA LEU A 506 33.33 5.60 7.98
C LEU A 506 33.14 5.73 9.50
N ILE A 507 33.61 4.73 10.26
CA ILE A 507 33.59 4.73 11.74
C ILE A 507 34.48 5.83 12.33
N SER A 508 35.57 6.20 11.64
CA SER A 508 36.48 7.25 12.10
C SER A 508 35.93 8.65 11.82
N ASP A 509 35.19 8.80 10.72
CA ASP A 509 34.68 10.08 10.23
C ASP A 509 33.37 10.51 10.92
N HIS A 510 32.62 9.56 11.50
CA HIS A 510 31.30 9.80 12.10
C HIS A 510 31.23 9.30 13.55
N SER A 511 30.17 9.69 14.26
CA SER A 511 29.87 9.13 15.58
C SER A 511 29.65 7.62 15.47
N PRO A 512 30.38 6.78 16.25
CA PRO A 512 30.30 5.34 16.14
C PRO A 512 28.93 4.83 16.58
N VAL A 513 28.26 4.11 15.69
CA VAL A 513 26.95 3.49 15.93
C VAL A 513 27.01 1.98 15.68
N GLY A 514 26.18 1.20 16.38
CA GLY A 514 26.28 -0.26 16.42
C GLY A 514 26.26 -0.92 15.04
N TRP A 515 25.44 -0.41 14.11
CA TRP A 515 25.33 -0.97 12.77
C TRP A 515 26.64 -0.88 11.98
N MET A 516 27.49 0.14 12.21
CA MET A 516 28.77 0.28 11.50
C MET A 516 29.74 -0.87 11.84
N TYR A 517 29.80 -1.26 13.12
CA TYR A 517 30.62 -2.38 13.56
C TYR A 517 30.02 -3.72 13.09
N GLN A 518 28.69 -3.85 13.10
CA GLN A 518 28.02 -4.99 12.48
C GLN A 518 28.44 -5.16 11.02
N GLU A 519 28.39 -4.08 10.22
CA GLU A 519 28.77 -4.15 8.80
C GLU A 519 30.25 -4.44 8.62
N ARG A 520 31.14 -3.80 9.41
CA ARG A 520 32.58 -4.09 9.35
C ARG A 520 32.90 -5.56 9.70
N SER A 521 32.13 -6.17 10.61
CA SER A 521 32.31 -7.56 11.01
C SER A 521 32.08 -8.56 9.85
N LEU A 522 31.32 -8.18 8.82
CA LEU A 522 31.14 -8.99 7.60
C LEU A 522 32.45 -9.14 6.81
N PHE A 523 33.34 -8.14 6.92
CA PHE A 523 34.60 -8.09 6.19
C PHE A 523 35.79 -8.62 7.03
N CYS A 524 35.56 -9.02 8.28
CA CYS A 524 36.57 -9.51 9.20
C CYS A 524 36.50 -11.03 9.41
N THR A 525 37.54 -11.62 10.01
CA THR A 525 37.57 -13.04 10.40
C THR A 525 38.16 -13.24 11.79
N GLY A 526 37.79 -14.31 12.48
CA GLY A 526 38.37 -14.69 13.76
C GLY A 526 38.07 -13.68 14.88
N LYS A 527 39.13 -13.28 15.61
CA LYS A 527 39.00 -12.42 16.81
C LYS A 527 38.49 -11.02 16.49
N GLU A 528 38.90 -10.43 15.38
CA GLU A 528 38.46 -9.09 14.97
C GLU A 528 36.95 -9.06 14.71
N LYS A 529 36.41 -10.09 14.04
CA LYS A 529 34.97 -10.24 13.84
C LYS A 529 34.24 -10.27 15.19
N LEU A 530 34.70 -11.06 16.15
CA LEU A 530 34.08 -11.14 17.48
C LEU A 530 34.15 -9.80 18.25
N MET A 531 35.25 -9.05 18.15
CA MET A 531 35.37 -7.72 18.74
C MET A 531 34.35 -6.74 18.15
N ASP A 532 34.20 -6.72 16.82
CA ASP A 532 33.22 -5.88 16.14
C ASP A 532 31.79 -6.27 16.52
N LEU A 533 31.48 -7.57 16.59
CA LEU A 533 30.15 -8.04 17.02
C LEU A 533 29.82 -7.64 18.47
N ASN A 534 30.79 -7.72 19.39
CA ASN A 534 30.57 -7.29 20.77
C ASN A 534 30.35 -5.77 20.85
N THR A 535 31.21 -4.99 20.18
CA THR A 535 31.09 -3.53 20.11
C THR A 535 29.74 -3.11 19.52
N ALA A 536 29.27 -3.80 18.48
CA ALA A 536 27.96 -3.55 17.88
C ALA A 536 26.83 -3.67 18.91
N THR A 537 26.85 -4.72 19.74
CA THR A 537 25.82 -4.94 20.78
C THR A 537 25.96 -4.06 22.02
N GLU A 538 27.16 -3.55 22.29
CA GLU A 538 27.38 -2.55 23.36
C GLU A 538 26.79 -1.19 22.95
N LEU A 539 26.91 -0.83 21.67
CA LEU A 539 26.35 0.41 21.13
C LEU A 539 24.85 0.31 20.84
N ASP A 540 24.39 -0.85 20.36
CA ASP A 540 22.98 -1.11 20.05
C ASP A 540 22.61 -2.59 20.34
N PRO A 541 21.96 -2.88 21.48
CA PRO A 541 21.55 -4.23 21.85
C PRO A 541 20.35 -4.75 21.05
N THR A 542 19.73 -3.92 20.21
CA THR A 542 18.54 -4.29 19.42
C THR A 542 18.88 -4.87 18.04
N LEU A 543 20.16 -4.85 17.65
CA LEU A 543 20.65 -5.42 16.39
C LEU A 543 20.61 -6.96 16.41
N PRO A 544 19.86 -7.63 15.53
CA PRO A 544 19.75 -9.09 15.57
C PRO A 544 21.01 -9.83 15.10
N PHE A 545 21.64 -9.31 14.05
CA PHE A 545 22.73 -9.98 13.35
C PHE A 545 23.91 -10.36 14.25
N PRO A 546 24.41 -9.51 15.17
CA PRO A 546 25.53 -9.88 16.03
C PRO A 546 25.26 -11.06 16.95
N TYR A 547 24.03 -11.23 17.43
CA TYR A 547 23.64 -12.38 18.24
C TYR A 547 23.53 -13.64 17.38
N MET A 548 22.92 -13.54 16.20
CA MET A 548 22.82 -14.65 15.26
C MET A 548 24.19 -15.16 14.81
N CYS A 549 25.11 -14.26 14.45
CA CYS A 549 26.46 -14.62 14.06
C CYS A 549 27.23 -15.32 15.18
N ARG A 550 27.17 -14.79 16.42
CA ARG A 550 27.82 -15.43 17.57
C ARG A 550 27.19 -16.79 17.90
N ALA A 551 25.86 -16.93 17.79
CA ALA A 551 25.18 -18.20 17.97
C ALA A 551 25.66 -19.25 16.97
N VAL A 552 25.80 -18.90 15.69
CA VAL A 552 26.33 -19.84 14.68
C VAL A 552 27.79 -20.21 14.92
N LEU A 553 28.64 -19.26 15.33
CA LEU A 553 30.02 -19.58 15.73
C LEU A 553 30.05 -20.58 16.91
N LEU A 554 29.14 -20.45 17.88
CA LEU A 554 28.99 -21.40 18.98
C LEU A 554 28.49 -22.77 18.52
N VAL A 555 27.59 -22.83 17.54
CA VAL A 555 27.14 -24.09 16.91
C VAL A 555 28.33 -24.79 16.22
N GLN A 556 29.18 -24.05 15.52
CA GLN A 556 30.40 -24.59 14.91
C GLN A 556 31.39 -25.13 15.94
N GLU A 557 31.41 -24.56 17.15
CA GLU A 557 32.15 -25.07 18.31
C GLU A 557 31.44 -26.21 19.07
N ASN A 558 30.32 -26.72 18.55
CA ASN A 558 29.46 -27.74 19.17
C ASN A 558 28.86 -27.32 20.54
N LYS A 559 28.67 -26.02 20.77
CA LYS A 559 28.09 -25.44 21.99
C LYS A 559 26.64 -24.99 21.76
N LEU A 560 25.76 -25.94 21.43
CA LEU A 560 24.36 -25.67 21.04
C LEU A 560 23.56 -24.93 22.13
N GLU A 561 23.69 -25.33 23.40
CA GLU A 561 23.00 -24.67 24.53
C GLU A 561 23.44 -23.21 24.73
N SER A 562 24.73 -22.94 24.53
CA SER A 562 25.27 -21.59 24.59
C SER A 562 24.75 -20.74 23.42
N ALA A 563 24.59 -21.34 22.24
CA ALA A 563 24.02 -20.66 21.08
C ALA A 563 22.56 -20.25 21.30
N ILE A 564 21.73 -21.15 21.88
CA ILE A 564 20.35 -20.83 22.28
C ILE A 564 20.34 -19.70 23.32
N SER A 565 21.25 -19.75 24.30
CA SER A 565 21.37 -18.71 25.32
C SER A 565 21.75 -17.35 24.72
N GLU A 566 22.58 -17.33 23.66
CA GLU A 566 22.93 -16.10 22.94
C GLU A 566 21.73 -15.52 22.18
N LEU A 567 20.95 -16.37 21.50
CA LEU A 567 19.71 -15.94 20.80
C LEU A 567 18.63 -15.48 21.77
N ASN A 568 18.57 -16.05 22.98
CA ASN A 568 17.63 -15.60 24.00
C ASN A 568 17.90 -14.15 24.44
N LYS A 569 19.14 -13.66 24.35
CA LYS A 569 19.47 -12.26 24.66
C LYS A 569 18.75 -11.30 23.71
N ILE A 570 18.86 -11.52 22.39
CA ILE A 570 18.20 -10.66 21.40
C ILE A 570 16.69 -10.80 21.43
N ILE A 571 16.16 -12.01 21.62
CA ILE A 571 14.71 -12.23 21.69
C ILE A 571 14.08 -11.51 22.90
N GLY A 572 14.87 -11.21 23.93
CA GLY A 572 14.46 -10.32 25.03
C GLY A 572 14.26 -8.86 24.62
N PHE A 573 14.94 -8.37 23.58
CA PHE A 573 14.79 -7.01 23.04
C PHE A 573 13.84 -6.96 21.86
N LYS A 574 14.04 -7.83 20.86
CA LYS A 574 13.30 -7.82 19.59
C LYS A 574 13.07 -9.23 19.09
N VAL A 575 11.80 -9.59 18.91
CA VAL A 575 11.42 -10.81 18.22
C VAL A 575 11.51 -10.57 16.71
N SER A 576 12.39 -11.31 16.03
CA SER A 576 12.52 -11.28 14.57
C SER A 576 12.34 -12.69 13.99
N PRO A 577 11.77 -12.82 12.78
CA PRO A 577 11.62 -14.12 12.12
C PRO A 577 12.95 -14.88 12.01
N ASP A 578 14.01 -14.20 11.56
CA ASP A 578 15.33 -14.80 11.37
C ASP A 578 15.92 -15.37 12.68
N CYS A 579 15.70 -14.68 13.81
CA CYS A 579 16.14 -15.17 15.12
C CYS A 579 15.33 -16.39 15.59
N LEU A 580 14.01 -16.39 15.37
CA LEU A 580 13.14 -17.53 15.72
C LEU A 580 13.46 -18.74 14.85
N GLU A 581 13.69 -18.55 13.55
CA GLU A 581 14.12 -19.59 12.63
C GLU A 581 15.44 -20.22 13.09
N LEU A 582 16.46 -19.39 13.36
CA LEU A 582 17.76 -19.87 13.77
C LEU A 582 17.71 -20.59 15.13
N ARG A 583 16.90 -20.10 16.09
CA ARG A 583 16.71 -20.79 17.38
C ARG A 583 15.97 -22.10 17.22
N ALA A 584 14.93 -22.16 16.38
CA ALA A 584 14.22 -23.40 16.07
C ALA A 584 15.17 -24.43 15.42
N TRP A 585 16.01 -23.98 14.48
CA TRP A 585 16.99 -24.80 13.81
C TRP A 585 17.98 -25.43 14.80
N ILE A 586 18.55 -24.62 15.68
CA ILE A 586 19.48 -25.11 16.72
C ILE A 586 18.76 -26.02 17.72
N SER A 587 17.50 -25.73 18.05
CA SER A 587 16.70 -26.56 18.97
C SER A 587 16.40 -27.94 18.38
N MET A 588 16.14 -28.04 17.07
CA MET A 588 16.02 -29.33 16.39
C MET A 588 17.33 -30.12 16.41
N ALA A 589 18.47 -29.45 16.26
CA ALA A 589 19.78 -30.09 16.37
C ALA A 589 20.10 -30.56 17.81
N LEU A 590 19.54 -29.88 18.81
CA LEU A 590 19.61 -30.26 20.23
C LEU A 590 18.55 -31.32 20.63
N GLU A 591 17.69 -31.73 19.69
CA GLU A 591 16.51 -32.59 19.94
C GLU A 591 15.47 -31.98 20.91
N ASP A 592 15.52 -30.66 21.14
CA ASP A 592 14.46 -29.90 21.82
C ASP A 592 13.32 -29.58 20.83
N PHE A 593 12.53 -30.61 20.51
CA PHE A 593 11.41 -30.49 19.58
C PHE A 593 10.28 -29.59 20.11
N GLU A 594 10.11 -29.50 21.43
CA GLU A 594 9.13 -28.60 22.04
C GLU A 594 9.54 -27.14 21.83
N GLY A 595 10.82 -26.83 22.03
CA GLY A 595 11.41 -25.54 21.72
C GLY A 595 11.27 -25.16 20.25
N ALA A 596 11.63 -26.07 19.36
CA ALA A 596 11.52 -25.86 17.92
C ALA A 596 10.08 -25.59 17.46
N LEU A 597 9.12 -26.40 17.92
CA LEU A 597 7.71 -26.24 17.55
C LEU A 597 7.13 -24.91 18.04
N ARG A 598 7.54 -24.46 19.23
CA ARG A 598 7.14 -23.17 19.79
C ARG A 598 7.58 -22.02 18.88
N ASP A 599 8.84 -22.02 18.48
CA ASP A 599 9.44 -20.94 17.69
C ASP A 599 8.89 -20.90 16.27
N VAL A 600 8.70 -22.07 15.65
CA VAL A 600 8.12 -22.18 14.29
C VAL A 600 6.69 -21.67 14.24
N ARG A 601 5.88 -21.96 15.28
CA ARG A 601 4.52 -21.42 15.36
C ARG A 601 4.50 -19.92 15.62
N ALA A 602 5.42 -19.42 16.43
CA ALA A 602 5.55 -17.98 16.66
C ALA A 602 5.92 -17.28 15.35
N LEU A 603 6.92 -17.80 14.64
CA LEU A 603 7.33 -17.35 13.31
C LEU A 603 6.16 -17.31 12.32
N LEU A 604 5.38 -18.40 12.19
CA LEU A 604 4.21 -18.45 11.30
C LEU A 604 3.07 -17.51 11.70
N THR A 605 3.06 -17.02 12.94
CA THR A 605 2.09 -15.99 13.34
C THR A 605 2.55 -14.61 12.90
N LEU A 606 3.87 -14.37 12.83
CA LEU A 606 4.45 -13.12 12.33
C LEU A 606 4.42 -13.07 10.80
N ASP A 607 4.74 -14.19 10.16
CA ASP A 607 4.79 -14.37 8.71
C ASP A 607 4.17 -15.74 8.34
N PRO A 608 2.87 -15.77 7.97
CA PRO A 608 2.16 -17.02 7.67
C PRO A 608 2.73 -17.83 6.51
N ASN A 609 3.39 -17.16 5.56
CA ASN A 609 3.95 -17.80 4.36
C ASN A 609 5.47 -18.00 4.47
N HIS A 610 6.01 -17.97 5.69
CA HIS A 610 7.45 -18.03 5.90
C HIS A 610 8.08 -19.33 5.41
N MET A 611 9.15 -19.18 4.63
CA MET A 611 9.92 -20.30 4.08
C MET A 611 11.24 -20.47 4.83
N MET A 612 11.30 -21.48 5.68
CA MET A 612 12.48 -21.81 6.48
C MET A 612 13.60 -22.46 5.64
N PHE A 613 14.80 -22.38 6.19
CA PHE A 613 16.05 -22.92 5.67
C PHE A 613 16.39 -22.39 4.28
N TYR A 614 16.33 -21.07 4.12
CA TYR A 614 16.60 -20.39 2.85
C TYR A 614 15.66 -20.83 1.72
N GLY A 615 14.36 -20.90 2.00
CA GLY A 615 13.37 -21.23 0.98
C GLY A 615 13.09 -22.73 0.79
N LYS A 616 13.69 -23.61 1.59
CA LYS A 616 13.61 -25.07 1.35
C LYS A 616 12.35 -25.73 1.91
N LYS A 617 11.80 -25.22 3.01
CA LYS A 617 10.60 -25.80 3.64
C LYS A 617 9.64 -24.74 4.13
N HIS A 618 8.35 -24.95 3.88
CA HIS A 618 7.31 -24.13 4.47
C HIS A 618 7.20 -24.43 5.97
N GLY A 619 6.99 -23.41 6.82
CA GLY A 619 6.90 -23.62 8.26
C GLY A 619 5.80 -24.62 8.67
N ASP A 620 4.65 -24.63 7.98
CA ASP A 620 3.55 -25.59 8.27
C ASP A 620 3.98 -27.05 8.11
N GLN A 621 4.81 -27.34 7.11
CA GLN A 621 5.33 -28.70 6.91
C GLN A 621 6.18 -29.12 8.11
N LEU A 622 6.95 -28.19 8.67
CA LEU A 622 7.75 -28.43 9.85
C LEU A 622 6.87 -28.61 11.10
N VAL A 623 5.79 -27.85 11.23
CA VAL A 623 4.80 -28.02 12.31
C VAL A 623 4.18 -29.41 12.27
N GLU A 624 3.79 -29.91 11.10
CA GLU A 624 3.23 -31.26 10.95
C GLU A 624 4.26 -32.37 11.24
N LEU A 625 5.55 -32.14 10.92
CA LEU A 625 6.63 -33.08 11.26
C LEU A 625 6.96 -33.10 12.76
N LEU A 626 6.88 -31.95 13.44
CA LEU A 626 7.20 -31.82 14.87
C LEU A 626 6.01 -32.18 15.77
N ARG A 627 4.76 -32.03 15.32
CA ARG A 627 3.55 -32.29 16.10
C ARG A 627 3.49 -33.70 16.74
N PRO A 628 3.90 -34.81 16.07
CA PRO A 628 3.91 -36.14 16.67
C PRO A 628 4.94 -36.33 17.78
N LEU A 629 5.98 -35.49 17.82
CA LEU A 629 7.13 -35.60 18.72
C LEU A 629 6.94 -34.84 20.04
N VAL A 630 5.90 -34.00 20.13
CA VAL A 630 5.69 -33.04 21.22
C VAL A 630 4.28 -33.20 21.80
N GLN A 631 4.10 -32.85 23.07
CA GLN A 631 2.78 -32.73 23.68
C GLN A 631 1.93 -31.69 22.93
N GLN A 632 0.61 -31.90 22.84
CA GLN A 632 -0.28 -30.96 22.17
C GLN A 632 -0.34 -29.62 22.91
N CYS A 633 0.51 -28.67 22.49
CA CYS A 633 0.37 -27.26 22.82
C CYS A 633 -0.47 -26.59 21.74
N SER A 634 -1.33 -25.64 22.12
CA SER A 634 -1.96 -24.73 21.15
C SER A 634 -0.95 -23.66 20.70
N GLN A 635 -1.23 -22.97 19.59
CA GLN A 635 -0.44 -21.81 19.16
C GLN A 635 -0.43 -20.72 20.25
N ALA A 636 -1.54 -20.56 20.99
CA ALA A 636 -1.63 -19.64 22.12
C ALA A 636 -0.68 -20.05 23.28
N ASP A 637 -0.57 -21.34 23.59
CA ASP A 637 0.34 -21.82 24.63
C ASP A 637 1.81 -21.60 24.25
N CYS A 638 2.16 -21.83 22.98
CA CYS A 638 3.50 -21.57 22.46
C CYS A 638 3.89 -20.09 22.64
N TRP A 639 2.96 -19.19 22.30
CA TRP A 639 3.16 -17.76 22.48
C TRP A 639 3.24 -17.36 23.95
N MET A 640 2.41 -17.93 24.82
CA MET A 640 2.48 -17.67 26.26
C MET A 640 3.86 -18.03 26.83
N GLN A 641 4.44 -19.17 26.44
CA GLN A 641 5.77 -19.58 26.90
C GLN A 641 6.89 -18.65 26.39
N LEU A 642 6.77 -18.14 25.15
CA LEU A 642 7.73 -17.20 24.57
C LEU A 642 7.59 -15.81 25.21
N TYR A 643 6.36 -15.42 25.50
CA TYR A 643 5.97 -14.15 26.12
C TYR A 643 6.37 -14.04 27.60
N ASP A 644 6.22 -15.10 28.40
CA ASP A 644 6.65 -15.09 29.81
C ASP A 644 8.15 -14.86 29.96
N ARG A 645 8.94 -15.17 28.91
CA ARG A 645 10.37 -14.86 28.84
C ARG A 645 10.67 -13.43 28.35
N TRP A 646 9.80 -12.87 27.52
CA TRP A 646 10.02 -11.60 26.82
C TRP A 646 9.42 -10.37 27.52
N SER A 647 8.20 -10.47 28.07
CA SER A 647 7.50 -9.38 28.76
C SER A 647 8.19 -8.85 30.02
N SER A 648 9.29 -9.46 30.46
CA SER A 648 10.06 -8.97 31.59
C SER A 648 10.95 -7.76 31.24
N VAL A 649 11.23 -7.53 29.95
CA VAL A 649 12.25 -6.56 29.50
C VAL A 649 11.66 -5.38 28.72
N ASP A 650 10.66 -5.61 27.86
CA ASP A 650 10.07 -4.55 27.02
C ASP A 650 8.56 -4.73 26.87
N ASP A 651 7.79 -3.95 27.64
CA ASP A 651 6.32 -3.95 27.58
C ASP A 651 5.82 -3.34 26.25
N ILE A 652 6.56 -2.40 25.63
CA ILE A 652 6.16 -1.72 24.38
C ILE A 652 6.37 -2.64 23.17
N GLY A 653 7.52 -3.29 23.06
CA GLY A 653 7.78 -4.30 22.05
C GLY A 653 6.83 -5.49 22.20
N SER A 654 6.59 -5.94 23.44
CA SER A 654 5.60 -6.96 23.75
C SER A 654 4.20 -6.56 23.27
N LEU A 655 3.80 -5.31 23.47
CA LEU A 655 2.53 -4.77 22.98
C LEU A 655 2.49 -4.75 21.45
N ALA A 656 3.59 -4.39 20.78
CA ALA A 656 3.69 -4.34 19.33
C ALA A 656 3.48 -5.72 18.68
N VAL A 657 4.10 -6.77 19.22
CA VAL A 657 3.87 -8.14 18.72
C VAL A 657 2.49 -8.65 19.10
N VAL A 658 1.98 -8.39 20.31
CA VAL A 658 0.58 -8.73 20.64
C VAL A 658 -0.39 -8.05 19.66
N HIS A 659 -0.10 -6.81 19.26
CA HIS A 659 -0.86 -6.11 18.23
C HIS A 659 -0.76 -6.76 16.85
N GLN A 660 0.43 -7.17 16.43
CA GLN A 660 0.66 -7.88 15.16
C GLN A 660 -0.06 -9.24 15.16
N MET A 661 -0.04 -9.96 16.28
CA MET A 661 -0.74 -11.23 16.44
C MET A 661 -2.27 -11.08 16.45
N LEU A 662 -2.79 -10.01 17.06
CA LEU A 662 -4.22 -9.69 17.02
C LEU A 662 -4.72 -9.41 15.59
N ALA A 663 -3.81 -9.07 14.67
CA ALA A 663 -4.11 -8.90 13.25
C ALA A 663 -4.22 -10.24 12.51
N ASN A 664 -3.46 -11.27 12.90
CA ASN A 664 -3.29 -12.51 12.13
C ASN A 664 -4.14 -13.71 12.63
N GLY A 665 -5.09 -13.55 13.57
CA GLY A 665 -5.87 -14.72 14.03
C GLY A 665 -7.16 -14.51 14.84
N PRO A 666 -8.03 -15.55 14.93
CA PRO A 666 -9.40 -15.47 15.48
C PRO A 666 -9.50 -15.55 17.02
N TRP A 667 -8.39 -15.82 17.74
CA TRP A 667 -8.38 -16.00 19.20
C TRP A 667 -8.15 -14.70 19.97
N LYS A 668 -8.92 -13.67 19.60
CA LYS A 668 -8.78 -12.28 20.06
C LYS A 668 -8.96 -12.12 21.58
N SER A 669 -9.62 -13.04 22.29
CA SER A 669 -9.94 -12.87 23.72
C SER A 669 -8.71 -12.95 24.65
N LEU A 670 -7.85 -13.97 24.50
CA LEU A 670 -6.66 -14.13 25.33
C LEU A 670 -5.61 -13.05 25.04
N LEU A 671 -5.40 -12.75 23.76
CA LEU A 671 -4.49 -11.70 23.33
C LEU A 671 -4.96 -10.30 23.76
N ARG A 672 -6.27 -10.01 23.70
CA ARG A 672 -6.84 -8.76 24.25
C ARG A 672 -6.75 -8.68 25.77
N PHE A 673 -6.95 -9.80 26.48
CA PHE A 673 -6.73 -9.83 27.92
C PHE A 673 -5.27 -9.51 28.26
N ARG A 674 -4.31 -10.06 27.53
CA ARG A 674 -2.89 -9.74 27.72
C ARG A 674 -2.52 -8.33 27.30
N GLN A 675 -3.06 -7.84 26.19
CA GLN A 675 -2.96 -6.44 25.81
C GLN A 675 -3.45 -5.53 26.94
N SER A 676 -4.58 -5.87 27.59
CA SER A 676 -5.08 -5.11 28.73
C SER A 676 -4.15 -5.17 29.95
N LEU A 677 -3.49 -6.31 30.20
CA LEU A 677 -2.50 -6.44 31.27
C LEU A 677 -1.22 -5.63 30.99
N LEU A 678 -0.75 -5.61 29.74
CA LEU A 678 0.40 -4.78 29.33
C LEU A 678 0.08 -3.29 29.43
N LEU A 679 -1.13 -2.87 29.05
CA LEU A 679 -1.56 -1.48 29.17
C LEU A 679 -1.77 -1.03 30.63
N LEU A 680 -1.91 -1.98 31.57
CA LEU A 680 -2.08 -1.72 33.00
C LEU A 680 -0.75 -1.65 33.76
N ARG A 681 0.32 -2.20 33.20
CA ARG A 681 1.66 -2.17 33.75
C ARG A 681 2.37 -0.90 33.31
#